data_AF-A0A662BV37-F1
#
_entry.id   AF-A0A662BV37-F1
#
_cell.length_a   1.000
_cell.length_b   1.000
_cell.length_c   1.000
_cell.angle_alpha   90.00
_cell.angle_beta   90.00
_cell.angle_gamma   90.00
#
_symmetry.space_group_name_H-M   'P 1'
#
loop_
_entity.id
_entity.type
_entity.pdbx_description
1 polymer ?
#
loop_
_entity_poly.entity_id
_entity_poly.type
_entity_poly.pdbx_seq_one_letter_code
_entity_poly.pdbx_strand_id
1 'polypeptide(L)'
;MDKKLLLLTIILFILVMPTAIATNFSSCQTFSSSDTYTLTSNISTSSSCLIINATDVYIDCQGYTINTSSGVNGVDFLAGMNDSSLTNCRIDGFTNAIYFSGAGIETTTENVTINNNHLTNNDNAISSDTNSQNDGVYHQIYNNFFNNTNDLNIYDGGAVYNYRFWITTYTATNIVGREQIGGNYWTNYYNGGFSDTCSNSDNNSFCDSTYNIDAFDDNYPLTLVQPPPVPPFNGSITACKNSGWSAGETYTLEQNINAGSGSYCFDGFTDDVTLDCQGYTITSTGTTGAASFDADNVTIKNCLFDDFSDSYAVVHVGLSNSFTFEYNTVSDCSGGFAAALDTSGVFSTSTSYVRYNTISNCPYGVLMYGASSDWEIHDNNITNTGYSGIDLWESSGAFSDFKIYNNRVSGSGYSLSCLDISGGGSYCGMGVGVIYNNLFNSTNLYDISGTGTFTTDWNTSEASGTNVVGGPSIGGNYHGTASGGGYSDGCTDTDEDGFCDSSYTFGSFTDYLPLTEYTAPLPPPLNPVVSLITPADDAVLTSYSTVFAFSAVNLSYENVCLLMIDDVEKNWGAFGNGSGGLLNISYLESINDDDLSHEWYISCDEANSTTKKNFTMKYVEPPKPGENFSSSVIMGLLVMIMIFVVLLVAVAPNSEVTNKAKYFAAVMVVLILVAVLLMVIF
;
A
#
# COMPACT_ATOMS: atom_id res chain seq x y z
N MET A 1 28.75 8.55 29.53
CA MET A 1 27.71 9.48 29.03
C MET A 1 26.44 9.20 29.82
N ASP A 2 25.87 10.23 30.45
CA ASP A 2 24.74 10.06 31.36
C ASP A 2 23.48 9.64 30.58
N LYS A 3 22.75 8.61 31.04
CA LYS A 3 21.56 8.07 30.34
C LYS A 3 20.48 9.14 30.13
N LYS A 4 20.46 10.15 30.99
CA LYS A 4 19.59 11.33 30.85
C LYS A 4 20.04 12.27 29.73
N LEU A 5 21.35 12.39 29.49
CA LEU A 5 21.90 13.19 28.40
C LEU A 5 21.65 12.50 27.05
N LEU A 6 21.75 11.16 26.99
CA LEU A 6 21.43 10.37 25.80
C LEU A 6 19.93 10.48 25.43
N LEU A 7 19.04 10.38 26.44
CA LEU A 7 17.60 10.52 26.23
C LEU A 7 17.21 11.94 25.82
N LEU A 8 17.87 12.97 26.39
CA LEU A 8 17.65 14.36 26.00
C LEU A 8 18.17 14.65 24.60
N THR A 9 19.30 14.06 24.18
CA THR A 9 19.78 14.18 22.79
C THR A 9 18.90 13.44 21.80
N ILE A 10 18.32 12.29 22.15
CA ILE A 10 17.39 11.55 21.28
C ILE A 10 16.07 12.32 21.14
N ILE A 11 15.53 12.85 22.24
CA ILE A 11 14.31 13.67 22.22
C ILE A 11 14.53 14.98 21.45
N LEU A 12 15.70 15.62 21.59
CA LEU A 12 16.07 16.81 20.82
C LEU A 12 16.36 16.50 19.35
N PHE A 13 16.77 15.28 19.00
CA PHE A 13 16.92 14.83 17.60
C PHE A 13 15.57 14.55 16.94
N ILE A 14 14.61 13.98 17.68
CA ILE A 14 13.23 13.71 17.23
C ILE A 14 12.43 15.01 17.05
N LEU A 15 12.68 16.04 17.88
CA LEU A 15 12.00 17.34 17.81
C LEU A 15 12.53 18.28 16.72
N VAL A 16 13.62 17.93 16.02
CA VAL A 16 14.28 18.78 15.01
C VAL A 16 14.30 18.12 13.62
N MET A 17 13.76 16.91 13.48
CA MET A 17 13.48 16.38 12.14
C MET A 17 12.33 17.19 11.54
N PRO A 18 12.51 17.83 10.36
CA PRO A 18 11.35 18.25 9.61
C PRO A 18 10.49 17.00 9.43
N THR A 19 9.23 17.07 9.84
CA THR A 19 8.24 16.08 9.41
C THR A 19 8.30 16.09 7.88
N ALA A 20 8.90 15.05 7.29
CA ALA A 20 8.88 14.87 5.85
C ALA A 20 7.40 14.83 5.48
N ILE A 21 6.94 15.86 4.79
CA ILE A 21 5.59 15.91 4.26
C ILE A 21 5.64 14.95 3.09
N ALA A 22 4.89 13.85 3.17
CA ALA A 22 4.87 12.87 2.10
C ALA A 22 4.48 13.55 0.78
N THR A 23 5.21 13.22 -0.28
CA THR A 23 4.98 13.74 -1.62
C THR A 23 3.80 13.02 -2.23
N ASN A 24 2.68 13.73 -2.39
CA ASN A 24 1.48 13.16 -2.98
C ASN A 24 1.67 12.86 -4.47
N PHE A 25 1.09 11.76 -4.93
CA PHE A 25 0.96 11.45 -6.34
C PHE A 25 -0.40 10.84 -6.66
N SER A 26 -0.79 10.84 -7.94
CA SER A 26 -2.11 10.41 -8.41
C SER A 26 -2.08 9.73 -9.78
N SER A 27 -0.88 9.48 -10.32
CA SER A 27 -0.69 8.87 -11.64
C SER A 27 0.53 7.96 -11.65
N CYS A 28 0.60 7.03 -12.62
CA CYS A 28 1.80 6.25 -12.89
C CYS A 28 2.99 7.18 -13.13
N GLN A 29 4.14 6.87 -12.51
CA GLN A 29 5.34 7.69 -12.62
C GLN A 29 6.59 6.91 -12.23
N THR A 30 7.74 7.53 -12.49
CA THR A 30 9.04 7.07 -12.02
C THR A 30 9.45 7.83 -10.77
N PHE A 31 9.74 7.09 -9.69
CA PHE A 31 10.19 7.61 -8.40
C PHE A 31 11.72 7.63 -8.40
N SER A 32 12.29 8.77 -8.78
CA SER A 32 13.76 8.96 -8.92
C SER A 32 14.41 9.70 -7.75
N SER A 33 13.71 9.91 -6.65
CA SER A 33 14.23 10.57 -5.45
C SER A 33 13.84 9.80 -4.20
N SER A 34 14.77 9.67 -3.25
CA SER A 34 14.48 9.17 -1.90
C SER A 34 13.48 10.11 -1.24
N ASP A 35 12.28 9.59 -0.97
CA ASP A 35 11.21 10.31 -0.29
C ASP A 35 10.11 9.33 0.15
N THR A 36 9.18 9.84 0.97
CA THR A 36 7.89 9.19 1.21
C THR A 36 6.86 9.71 0.23
N TYR A 37 6.13 8.82 -0.42
CA TYR A 37 5.12 9.13 -1.40
C TYR A 37 3.77 8.56 -0.98
N THR A 38 2.72 9.34 -1.20
CA THR A 38 1.37 8.95 -0.84
C THR A 38 0.46 9.02 -2.06
N LEU A 39 -0.17 7.89 -2.41
CA LEU A 39 -1.15 7.85 -3.49
C LEU A 39 -2.43 8.51 -3.00
N THR A 40 -3.03 9.36 -3.84
CA THR A 40 -4.20 10.17 -3.50
C THR A 40 -5.43 9.87 -4.34
N SER A 41 -5.33 8.95 -5.30
CA SER A 41 -6.44 8.51 -6.16
C SER A 41 -6.19 7.12 -6.70
N ASN A 42 -7.23 6.44 -7.17
CA ASN A 42 -7.04 5.24 -7.98
C ASN A 42 -6.28 5.59 -9.28
N ILE A 43 -5.55 4.61 -9.83
CA ILE A 43 -4.84 4.74 -11.11
C ILE A 43 -5.29 3.61 -12.03
N SER A 44 -5.80 3.97 -13.21
CA SER A 44 -6.01 3.04 -14.32
C SER A 44 -4.99 3.33 -15.42
N THR A 45 -4.31 2.29 -15.90
CA THR A 45 -3.20 2.44 -16.84
C THR A 45 -3.25 1.41 -17.97
N SER A 46 -2.53 1.71 -19.06
CA SER A 46 -2.21 0.75 -20.12
C SER A 46 -0.70 0.46 -20.24
N SER A 47 0.13 1.09 -19.40
CA SER A 47 1.58 0.90 -19.31
C SER A 47 1.99 0.46 -17.91
N SER A 48 3.25 0.05 -17.74
CA SER A 48 3.78 -0.18 -16.40
C SER A 48 3.64 1.08 -15.53
N CYS A 49 3.30 0.93 -14.25
CA CYS A 49 2.78 2.04 -13.47
C CYS A 49 3.79 2.71 -12.53
N LEU A 50 4.12 2.08 -11.41
CA LEU A 50 4.98 2.67 -10.39
C LEU A 50 6.41 2.18 -10.59
N ILE A 51 7.26 2.99 -11.20
CA ILE A 51 8.65 2.61 -11.50
C ILE A 51 9.56 3.18 -10.42
N ILE A 52 10.12 2.34 -9.57
CA ILE A 52 11.03 2.75 -8.49
C ILE A 52 12.44 2.82 -9.06
N ASN A 53 13.03 4.02 -9.06
CA ASN A 53 14.34 4.32 -9.63
C ASN A 53 15.20 5.19 -8.68
N ALA A 54 14.98 5.04 -7.39
CA ALA A 54 15.88 5.50 -6.33
C ALA A 54 15.82 4.53 -5.14
N THR A 55 16.85 4.55 -4.29
CA THR A 55 16.82 3.90 -2.97
C THR A 55 15.97 4.72 -2.00
N ASP A 56 15.59 4.12 -0.87
CA ASP A 56 14.88 4.82 0.22
C ASP A 56 13.57 5.49 -0.26
N VAL A 57 12.80 4.76 -1.06
CA VAL A 57 11.48 5.19 -1.58
C VAL A 57 10.39 4.47 -0.80
N TYR A 58 9.53 5.23 -0.09
CA TYR A 58 8.46 4.68 0.73
C TYR A 58 7.10 5.05 0.14
N ILE A 59 6.40 4.08 -0.46
CA ILE A 59 5.08 4.32 -1.06
C ILE A 59 3.98 3.79 -0.15
N ASP A 60 3.04 4.66 0.20
CA ASP A 60 1.77 4.31 0.82
C ASP A 60 0.62 4.62 -0.16
N CYS A 61 -0.08 3.58 -0.58
CA CYS A 61 -1.20 3.72 -1.49
C CYS A 61 -2.52 4.06 -0.79
N GLN A 62 -2.59 4.11 0.54
CA GLN A 62 -3.80 4.46 1.32
C GLN A 62 -5.08 3.66 0.96
N GLY A 63 -4.94 2.44 0.44
CA GLY A 63 -6.04 1.60 -0.03
C GLY A 63 -6.48 1.86 -1.47
N TYR A 64 -5.89 2.84 -2.17
CA TYR A 64 -6.20 3.13 -3.56
C TYR A 64 -5.76 1.99 -4.49
N THR A 65 -6.57 1.81 -5.54
CA THR A 65 -6.41 0.78 -6.57
C THR A 65 -5.55 1.27 -7.72
N ILE A 66 -4.58 0.47 -8.11
CA ILE A 66 -3.80 0.59 -9.34
C ILE A 66 -4.23 -0.60 -10.20
N ASN A 67 -4.80 -0.35 -11.37
CA ASN A 67 -5.27 -1.41 -12.26
C ASN A 67 -4.90 -1.20 -13.73
N THR A 68 -4.94 -2.28 -14.48
CA THR A 68 -4.70 -2.26 -15.93
C THR A 68 -5.62 -3.23 -16.67
N SER A 69 -5.80 -2.99 -17.96
CA SER A 69 -6.37 -3.97 -18.90
C SER A 69 -5.35 -4.44 -19.95
N SER A 70 -4.08 -4.09 -19.78
CA SER A 70 -2.96 -4.47 -20.65
C SER A 70 -1.95 -5.32 -19.88
N GLY A 71 -1.32 -6.28 -20.56
CA GLY A 71 -0.32 -7.18 -19.96
C GLY A 71 1.01 -6.47 -19.68
N VAL A 72 1.06 -5.68 -18.60
CA VAL A 72 2.20 -4.84 -18.17
C VAL A 72 2.48 -5.03 -16.66
N ASN A 73 3.47 -4.31 -16.10
CA ASN A 73 3.84 -4.41 -14.68
C ASN A 73 3.11 -3.37 -13.81
N GLY A 74 2.62 -3.74 -12.63
CA GLY A 74 2.00 -2.79 -11.69
C GLY A 74 3.05 -1.89 -11.04
N VAL A 75 3.89 -2.48 -10.21
CA VAL A 75 5.03 -1.82 -9.56
C VAL A 75 6.32 -2.46 -10.06
N ASP A 76 7.29 -1.65 -10.45
CA ASP A 76 8.55 -2.08 -11.04
C ASP A 76 9.72 -1.52 -10.23
N PHE A 77 10.37 -2.37 -9.44
CA PHE A 77 11.59 -2.04 -8.72
C PHE A 77 12.79 -2.24 -9.65
N LEU A 78 13.41 -1.12 -10.07
CA LEU A 78 14.61 -1.21 -10.88
C LEU A 78 15.79 -1.82 -10.12
N ALA A 79 16.82 -2.27 -10.83
CA ALA A 79 17.99 -2.90 -10.22
C ALA A 79 18.75 -1.94 -9.31
N GLY A 80 19.10 -2.38 -8.09
CA GLY A 80 19.83 -1.59 -7.11
C GLY A 80 18.96 -0.63 -6.28
N MET A 81 17.62 -0.77 -6.34
CA MET A 81 16.68 0.12 -5.65
C MET A 81 16.35 -0.38 -4.25
N ASN A 82 17.34 -0.23 -3.37
CA ASN A 82 17.33 -0.78 -2.02
C ASN A 82 16.49 0.03 -1.04
N ASP A 83 16.24 -0.55 0.14
CA ASP A 83 15.74 0.15 1.33
C ASP A 83 14.38 0.85 1.14
N SER A 84 13.55 0.30 0.27
CA SER A 84 12.27 0.88 -0.16
C SER A 84 11.07 0.10 0.37
N SER A 85 9.87 0.70 0.37
CA SER A 85 8.65 0.01 0.78
C SER A 85 7.44 0.29 -0.10
N LEU A 86 6.52 -0.68 -0.15
CA LEU A 86 5.23 -0.58 -0.81
C LEU A 86 4.13 -1.06 0.14
N THR A 87 3.18 -0.17 0.46
CA THR A 87 2.16 -0.46 1.46
C THR A 87 0.75 0.01 1.08
N ASN A 88 -0.26 -0.69 1.60
CA ASN A 88 -1.68 -0.36 1.47
C ASN A 88 -2.16 -0.20 0.02
N CYS A 89 -1.55 -0.90 -0.94
CA CYS A 89 -1.92 -0.82 -2.35
C CYS A 89 -2.90 -1.94 -2.73
N ARG A 90 -3.86 -1.63 -3.62
CA ARG A 90 -4.64 -2.64 -4.33
C ARG A 90 -4.17 -2.71 -5.79
N ILE A 91 -3.50 -3.78 -6.19
CA ILE A 91 -2.89 -3.94 -7.51
C ILE A 91 -3.63 -5.02 -8.29
N ASP A 92 -4.28 -4.64 -9.39
CA ASP A 92 -5.25 -5.49 -10.08
C ASP A 92 -5.02 -5.59 -11.61
N GLY A 93 -5.03 -6.82 -12.14
CA GLY A 93 -5.10 -7.06 -13.60
C GLY A 93 -3.78 -6.99 -14.38
N PHE A 94 -2.62 -6.88 -13.72
CA PHE A 94 -1.30 -6.80 -14.37
C PHE A 94 -0.72 -8.17 -14.74
N THR A 95 0.24 -8.20 -15.66
CA THR A 95 1.05 -9.42 -15.88
C THR A 95 1.94 -9.70 -14.68
N ASN A 96 2.58 -8.67 -14.11
CA ASN A 96 3.28 -8.79 -12.84
C ASN A 96 2.77 -7.68 -11.92
N ALA A 97 2.14 -8.02 -10.81
CA ALA A 97 1.66 -7.01 -9.86
C ALA A 97 2.85 -6.23 -9.29
N ILE A 98 3.89 -6.96 -8.87
CA ILE A 98 5.18 -6.41 -8.46
C ILE A 98 6.27 -7.11 -9.28
N TYR A 99 7.15 -6.32 -9.89
CA TYR A 99 8.28 -6.78 -10.68
C TYR A 99 9.58 -6.25 -10.07
N PHE A 100 10.55 -7.14 -9.85
CA PHE A 100 11.92 -6.78 -9.50
C PHE A 100 12.80 -6.96 -10.74
N SER A 101 13.19 -5.83 -11.35
CA SER A 101 13.91 -5.76 -12.62
C SER A 101 15.43 -5.88 -12.44
N GLY A 102 16.08 -6.80 -13.15
CA GLY A 102 17.51 -7.08 -13.10
C GLY A 102 18.31 -6.30 -14.14
N ALA A 103 19.42 -5.69 -13.74
CA ALA A 103 20.38 -5.05 -14.64
C ALA A 103 21.73 -5.79 -14.59
N GLY A 104 21.76 -7.03 -15.09
CA GLY A 104 22.98 -7.83 -15.16
C GLY A 104 23.59 -8.19 -13.80
N ILE A 105 24.74 -8.86 -13.83
CA ILE A 105 25.25 -9.73 -12.75
C ILE A 105 25.70 -8.98 -11.46
N GLU A 106 25.72 -7.64 -11.41
CA GLU A 106 26.37 -6.90 -10.31
C GLU A 106 25.51 -5.87 -9.55
N THR A 107 24.25 -5.62 -9.94
CA THR A 107 23.37 -4.69 -9.21
C THR A 107 22.17 -5.44 -8.65
N THR A 108 22.08 -5.48 -7.32
CA THR A 108 21.07 -6.26 -6.59
C THR A 108 20.13 -5.31 -5.86
N THR A 109 18.82 -5.50 -6.03
CA THR A 109 17.81 -4.82 -5.22
C THR A 109 17.65 -5.59 -3.93
N GLU A 110 17.70 -4.92 -2.78
CA GLU A 110 17.77 -5.52 -1.44
C GLU A 110 16.96 -4.72 -0.42
N ASN A 111 16.55 -5.38 0.67
CA ASN A 111 15.84 -4.77 1.80
C ASN A 111 14.55 -4.02 1.43
N VAL A 112 13.79 -4.53 0.46
CA VAL A 112 12.47 -3.99 0.11
C VAL A 112 11.40 -4.60 1.04
N THR A 113 10.51 -3.76 1.57
CA THR A 113 9.37 -4.17 2.40
C THR A 113 8.06 -4.04 1.63
N ILE A 114 7.29 -5.14 1.53
CA ILE A 114 5.98 -5.17 0.88
C ILE A 114 4.96 -5.68 1.90
N ASN A 115 4.04 -4.82 2.36
CA ASN A 115 3.03 -5.23 3.32
C ASN A 115 1.69 -4.50 3.20
N ASN A 116 0.61 -5.13 3.67
CA ASN A 116 -0.75 -4.60 3.64
C ASN A 116 -1.31 -4.37 2.22
N ASN A 117 -0.81 -5.09 1.22
CA ASN A 117 -1.27 -4.93 -0.16
C ASN A 117 -2.27 -6.03 -0.55
N HIS A 118 -3.23 -5.69 -1.41
CA HIS A 118 -4.10 -6.64 -2.10
C HIS A 118 -3.63 -6.78 -3.55
N LEU A 119 -3.10 -7.94 -3.92
CA LEU A 119 -2.64 -8.23 -5.28
C LEU A 119 -3.61 -9.23 -5.89
N THR A 120 -4.45 -8.78 -6.81
CA THR A 120 -5.58 -9.56 -7.33
C THR A 120 -5.60 -9.64 -8.86
N ASN A 121 -6.05 -10.77 -9.41
CA ASN A 121 -6.25 -10.95 -10.86
C ASN A 121 -5.02 -10.67 -11.73
N ASN A 122 -3.80 -10.77 -11.17
CA ASN A 122 -2.57 -10.62 -11.94
C ASN A 122 -2.10 -11.98 -12.48
N ASP A 123 -1.34 -12.01 -13.58
CA ASP A 123 -0.72 -13.26 -14.04
C ASP A 123 0.29 -13.77 -13.01
N ASN A 124 1.14 -12.88 -12.50
CA ASN A 124 2.07 -13.16 -11.41
C ASN A 124 1.92 -12.10 -10.31
N ALA A 125 1.85 -12.52 -9.05
CA ALA A 125 1.84 -11.59 -7.93
C ALA A 125 3.19 -10.90 -7.76
N ILE A 126 4.26 -11.69 -7.73
CA ILE A 126 5.63 -11.19 -7.73
C ILE A 126 6.39 -11.87 -8.84
N SER A 127 7.16 -11.11 -9.61
CA SER A 127 8.09 -11.65 -10.58
C SER A 127 9.44 -10.97 -10.50
N SER A 128 10.50 -11.71 -10.83
CA SER A 128 11.88 -11.27 -10.64
C SER A 128 12.81 -11.82 -11.71
N ASP A 129 13.67 -10.95 -12.23
CA ASP A 129 14.87 -11.28 -13.01
C ASP A 129 16.16 -10.67 -12.40
N THR A 130 16.07 -10.04 -11.23
CA THR A 130 17.23 -9.57 -10.44
C THR A 130 18.02 -10.68 -9.76
N ASN A 131 19.35 -10.59 -9.78
CA ASN A 131 20.19 -11.30 -8.82
C ASN A 131 20.10 -10.62 -7.44
N SER A 132 20.19 -11.38 -6.36
CA SER A 132 20.47 -10.89 -5.00
C SER A 132 21.80 -11.48 -4.49
N GLN A 133 22.55 -10.71 -3.68
CA GLN A 133 23.76 -11.23 -3.04
C GLN A 133 23.36 -12.19 -1.92
N ASN A 134 24.07 -13.30 -1.72
CA ASN A 134 23.83 -14.17 -0.55
C ASN A 134 24.50 -13.57 0.71
N ASP A 135 24.12 -12.36 1.09
CA ASP A 135 24.70 -11.62 2.22
C ASP A 135 23.79 -11.62 3.47
N GLY A 136 22.60 -12.20 3.37
CA GLY A 136 21.63 -12.31 4.45
C GLY A 136 20.65 -11.13 4.54
N VAL A 137 20.63 -10.23 3.56
CA VAL A 137 19.61 -9.19 3.42
C VAL A 137 18.45 -9.72 2.57
N TYR A 138 17.24 -9.65 3.11
CA TYR A 138 16.03 -10.21 2.49
C TYR A 138 15.02 -9.12 2.17
N HIS A 139 14.30 -9.27 1.07
CA HIS A 139 13.01 -8.61 0.89
C HIS A 139 12.02 -9.17 1.91
N GLN A 140 11.32 -8.31 2.63
CA GLN A 140 10.33 -8.69 3.64
C GLN A 140 8.93 -8.50 3.05
N ILE A 141 8.25 -9.62 2.80
CA ILE A 141 6.93 -9.62 2.17
C ILE A 141 5.97 -10.27 3.17
N TYR A 142 5.11 -9.48 3.82
CA TYR A 142 4.21 -9.98 4.87
C TYR A 142 2.90 -9.19 4.92
N ASN A 143 1.86 -9.76 5.50
CA ASN A 143 0.53 -9.16 5.62
C ASN A 143 -0.08 -8.70 4.28
N ASN A 144 0.16 -9.42 3.20
CA ASN A 144 -0.46 -9.15 1.90
C ASN A 144 -1.54 -10.20 1.60
N PHE A 145 -2.50 -9.83 0.76
CA PHE A 145 -3.52 -10.72 0.21
C PHE A 145 -3.19 -11.04 -1.25
N PHE A 146 -2.89 -12.30 -1.54
CA PHE A 146 -2.53 -12.79 -2.86
C PHE A 146 -3.66 -13.60 -3.47
N ASN A 147 -4.23 -13.11 -4.56
CA ASN A 147 -5.22 -13.83 -5.38
C ASN A 147 -4.87 -13.67 -6.87
N ASN A 148 -3.87 -14.40 -7.33
CA ASN A 148 -3.29 -14.25 -8.66
C ASN A 148 -3.21 -15.61 -9.36
N THR A 149 -2.88 -15.60 -10.65
CA THR A 149 -2.70 -16.86 -11.40
C THR A 149 -1.47 -17.61 -10.90
N ASN A 150 -0.35 -16.91 -10.68
CA ASN A 150 0.87 -17.43 -10.06
C ASN A 150 1.30 -16.54 -8.90
N ASP A 151 1.72 -17.14 -7.79
CA ASP A 151 2.20 -16.42 -6.61
C ASP A 151 3.59 -15.80 -6.82
N LEU A 152 4.46 -16.54 -7.51
CA LEU A 152 5.84 -16.13 -7.77
C LEU A 152 6.27 -16.62 -9.15
N ASN A 153 7.01 -15.78 -9.88
CA ASN A 153 7.64 -16.16 -11.14
C ASN A 153 9.09 -15.66 -11.21
N ILE A 154 10.04 -16.60 -11.18
CA ILE A 154 11.48 -16.33 -11.21
C ILE A 154 12.07 -16.72 -12.57
N TYR A 155 12.69 -15.77 -13.27
CA TYR A 155 13.36 -16.04 -14.54
C TYR A 155 14.77 -16.62 -14.29
N ASP A 156 14.90 -17.95 -14.39
CA ASP A 156 16.12 -18.69 -14.04
C ASP A 156 17.31 -18.39 -14.98
N GLY A 157 18.35 -17.77 -14.41
CA GLY A 157 19.67 -17.55 -15.00
C GLY A 157 20.83 -18.04 -14.13
N GLY A 158 20.57 -18.86 -13.09
CA GLY A 158 21.58 -19.28 -12.12
C GLY A 158 21.86 -18.28 -10.98
N ALA A 159 20.87 -17.44 -10.67
CA ALA A 159 20.93 -16.38 -9.66
C ALA A 159 20.54 -16.84 -8.24
N VAL A 160 21.04 -16.15 -7.20
CA VAL A 160 20.56 -16.29 -5.82
C VAL A 160 19.49 -15.22 -5.58
N TYR A 161 18.39 -15.58 -4.93
CA TYR A 161 17.24 -14.72 -4.66
C TYR A 161 16.96 -14.75 -3.14
N ASN A 162 16.78 -13.59 -2.51
CA ASN A 162 16.57 -13.48 -1.06
C ASN A 162 15.18 -12.90 -0.74
N TYR A 163 14.14 -13.69 -0.97
CA TYR A 163 12.78 -13.36 -0.53
C TYR A 163 12.49 -13.99 0.83
N ARG A 164 11.89 -13.22 1.73
CA ARG A 164 11.29 -13.75 2.95
C ARG A 164 9.83 -13.35 2.99
N PHE A 165 8.95 -14.33 2.81
CA PHE A 165 7.50 -14.15 2.79
C PHE A 165 6.86 -14.12 4.19
N TRP A 166 7.64 -13.78 5.21
CA TRP A 166 7.19 -13.78 6.59
C TRP A 166 8.10 -12.93 7.49
N ILE A 167 7.62 -12.57 8.67
CA ILE A 167 8.37 -11.90 9.71
C ILE A 167 8.12 -12.56 11.07
N THR A 168 8.89 -12.16 12.09
CA THR A 168 8.56 -12.55 13.47
C THR A 168 7.18 -11.98 13.82
N THR A 169 6.32 -12.84 14.37
CA THR A 169 4.93 -12.50 14.59
C THR A 169 4.74 -11.45 15.68
N TYR A 170 3.73 -10.60 15.52
CA TYR A 170 3.32 -9.64 16.55
C TYR A 170 1.79 -9.40 16.52
N THR A 171 1.23 -8.92 17.63
CA THR A 171 -0.20 -8.68 17.77
C THR A 171 -0.61 -7.38 17.09
N ALA A 172 -1.43 -7.48 16.05
CA ALA A 172 -2.06 -6.41 15.30
C ALA A 172 -3.08 -7.03 14.33
N THR A 173 -4.09 -6.28 13.91
CA THR A 173 -5.05 -6.77 12.92
C THR A 173 -4.36 -6.99 11.57
N ASN A 174 -4.44 -8.21 11.05
CA ASN A 174 -3.85 -8.60 9.78
C ASN A 174 -4.80 -8.34 8.59
N ILE A 175 -4.32 -8.57 7.38
CA ILE A 175 -4.99 -8.24 6.11
C ILE A 175 -6.30 -9.00 5.88
N VAL A 176 -6.53 -10.09 6.64
CA VAL A 176 -7.77 -10.86 6.64
C VAL A 176 -8.59 -10.68 7.93
N GLY A 177 -8.25 -9.69 8.74
CA GLY A 177 -9.02 -9.27 9.92
C GLY A 177 -8.73 -10.01 11.23
N ARG A 178 -7.75 -10.93 11.29
CA ARG A 178 -7.37 -11.65 12.53
C ARG A 178 -6.26 -10.94 13.32
N GLU A 179 -6.05 -11.30 14.58
CA GLU A 179 -5.31 -10.50 15.58
C GLU A 179 -3.77 -10.58 15.56
N GLN A 180 -3.14 -11.31 14.63
CA GLN A 180 -1.68 -11.39 14.52
C GLN A 180 -1.17 -11.26 13.08
N ILE A 181 -0.06 -10.54 12.93
CA ILE A 181 0.69 -10.38 11.68
C ILE A 181 1.91 -11.31 11.73
N GLY A 182 2.23 -11.96 10.61
CA GLY A 182 3.35 -12.89 10.49
C GLY A 182 3.74 -13.14 9.03
N GLY A 183 2.87 -13.77 8.25
CA GLY A 183 3.05 -14.05 6.83
C GLY A 183 1.96 -13.41 5.98
N ASN A 184 1.60 -14.05 4.87
CA ASN A 184 0.65 -13.54 3.88
C ASN A 184 -0.55 -14.48 3.72
N TYR A 185 -1.63 -13.97 3.12
CA TYR A 185 -2.80 -14.77 2.76
C TYR A 185 -2.73 -15.21 1.30
N TRP A 186 -2.73 -16.52 1.07
CA TRP A 186 -2.53 -17.17 -0.24
C TRP A 186 -3.81 -17.84 -0.71
N THR A 187 -4.56 -17.18 -1.57
CA THR A 187 -5.82 -17.68 -2.14
C THR A 187 -5.74 -17.78 -3.65
N ASN A 188 -6.84 -18.17 -4.29
CA ASN A 188 -6.98 -18.17 -5.74
C ASN A 188 -8.41 -17.75 -6.12
N TYR A 189 -8.67 -17.63 -7.42
CA TYR A 189 -9.94 -17.16 -7.97
C TYR A 189 -11.16 -17.96 -7.46
N TYR A 190 -10.96 -19.21 -7.06
CA TYR A 190 -12.01 -20.11 -6.57
C TYR A 190 -12.03 -20.26 -5.04
N ASN A 191 -11.27 -19.44 -4.31
CA ASN A 191 -11.11 -19.52 -2.85
C ASN A 191 -10.66 -20.92 -2.37
N GLY A 192 -9.76 -21.56 -3.12
CA GLY A 192 -9.19 -22.87 -2.81
C GLY A 192 -7.67 -22.90 -2.76
N GLY A 193 -7.03 -21.75 -2.49
CA GLY A 193 -5.60 -21.62 -2.32
C GLY A 193 -5.11 -22.23 -1.01
N PHE A 194 -3.81 -22.06 -0.73
CA PHE A 194 -3.20 -22.66 0.45
C PHE A 194 -3.84 -22.16 1.74
N SER A 195 -3.98 -20.84 1.89
CA SER A 195 -4.54 -20.22 3.09
C SER A 195 -6.03 -20.51 3.28
N ASP A 196 -6.75 -20.84 2.21
CA ASP A 196 -8.18 -21.20 2.25
C ASP A 196 -8.41 -22.64 2.73
N THR A 197 -7.38 -23.49 2.72
CA THR A 197 -7.51 -24.94 2.96
C THR A 197 -6.52 -25.51 3.97
N CYS A 198 -5.54 -24.72 4.42
CA CYS A 198 -4.53 -25.14 5.38
C CYS A 198 -5.14 -25.47 6.76
N SER A 199 -4.44 -26.29 7.53
CA SER A 199 -4.81 -26.56 8.93
C SER A 199 -4.34 -25.43 9.86
N ASN A 200 -5.08 -25.17 10.93
CA ASN A 200 -4.77 -24.19 11.97
C ASN A 200 -5.18 -24.74 13.35
N SER A 201 -4.44 -25.73 13.83
CA SER A 201 -4.78 -26.57 14.98
C SER A 201 -4.65 -25.84 16.31
N ASP A 202 -3.80 -24.81 16.39
CA ASP A 202 -3.64 -23.98 17.58
C ASP A 202 -4.51 -22.71 17.58
N ASN A 203 -5.31 -22.55 16.52
CA ASN A 203 -6.28 -21.48 16.35
C ASN A 203 -5.67 -20.07 16.48
N ASN A 204 -4.45 -19.92 16.00
CA ASN A 204 -3.81 -18.63 15.91
C ASN A 204 -4.17 -17.97 14.56
N SER A 205 -3.50 -16.87 14.18
CA SER A 205 -3.80 -16.20 12.90
C SER A 205 -3.18 -16.86 11.65
N PHE A 206 -2.54 -18.02 11.81
CA PHE A 206 -1.65 -18.64 10.84
C PHE A 206 -2.00 -20.11 10.58
N CYS A 207 -1.63 -20.61 9.40
CA CYS A 207 -1.60 -22.04 9.11
C CYS A 207 -0.53 -22.75 9.97
N ASP A 208 -0.80 -23.97 10.42
CA ASP A 208 0.17 -24.83 11.13
C ASP A 208 1.37 -25.21 10.24
N SER A 209 1.11 -25.31 8.94
CA SER A 209 2.10 -25.67 7.93
C SER A 209 2.60 -24.42 7.22
N THR A 210 3.91 -24.38 7.03
CA THR A 210 4.59 -23.47 6.11
C THR A 210 4.06 -23.62 4.68
N TYR A 211 3.82 -22.51 3.99
CA TYR A 211 3.56 -22.50 2.55
C TYR A 211 4.90 -22.46 1.81
N ASN A 212 5.15 -23.41 0.92
CA ASN A 212 6.36 -23.42 0.09
C ASN A 212 6.06 -22.73 -1.24
N ILE A 213 6.69 -21.59 -1.49
CA ILE A 213 6.57 -20.81 -2.72
C ILE A 213 7.84 -21.05 -3.55
N ASP A 214 7.79 -22.05 -4.43
CA ASP A 214 8.96 -22.56 -5.17
C ASP A 214 10.16 -22.90 -4.28
N ALA A 215 11.18 -22.02 -4.25
CA ALA A 215 12.39 -22.16 -3.45
C ALA A 215 12.34 -21.41 -2.10
N PHE A 216 11.22 -20.75 -1.80
CA PHE A 216 11.01 -19.93 -0.60
C PHE A 216 9.91 -20.50 0.29
N ASP A 217 9.82 -19.93 1.48
CA ASP A 217 8.82 -20.27 2.47
C ASP A 217 8.09 -19.03 3.00
N ASP A 218 6.80 -19.23 3.31
CA ASP A 218 6.07 -18.43 4.27
C ASP A 218 5.83 -19.30 5.51
N ASN A 219 6.52 -18.98 6.61
CA ASN A 219 6.45 -19.74 7.86
C ASN A 219 5.25 -19.38 8.74
N TYR A 220 4.54 -18.30 8.42
CA TYR A 220 3.34 -17.90 9.14
C TYR A 220 2.22 -17.52 8.15
N PRO A 221 1.84 -18.41 7.20
CA PRO A 221 0.82 -18.08 6.22
C PRO A 221 -0.47 -17.75 6.95
N LEU A 222 -1.09 -16.62 6.64
CA LEU A 222 -2.35 -16.22 7.25
C LEU A 222 -3.44 -17.22 6.85
N THR A 223 -4.45 -17.39 7.69
CA THR A 223 -5.55 -18.31 7.40
C THR A 223 -6.90 -17.72 7.80
N LEU A 224 -7.92 -18.03 7.00
CA LEU A 224 -9.33 -17.87 7.37
C LEU A 224 -9.92 -19.19 7.86
N VAL A 225 -9.19 -20.30 7.70
CA VAL A 225 -9.59 -21.64 8.14
C VAL A 225 -9.50 -21.73 9.65
N GLN A 226 -10.55 -22.28 10.25
CA GLN A 226 -10.50 -22.84 11.60
C GLN A 226 -10.60 -24.39 11.56
N PRO A 227 -10.11 -25.10 12.61
CA PRO A 227 -9.59 -26.49 12.58
C PRO A 227 -10.61 -27.66 12.58
N PRO A 228 -10.16 -28.94 12.53
CA PRO A 228 -10.82 -30.06 13.18
C PRO A 228 -10.78 -29.92 14.73
N PRO A 229 -11.71 -30.53 15.48
CA PRO A 229 -12.23 -30.01 16.75
C PRO A 229 -11.19 -29.95 17.89
N VAL A 230 -11.10 -28.77 18.53
CA VAL A 230 -10.42 -28.54 19.82
C VAL A 230 -11.45 -28.67 20.95
N PRO A 231 -11.11 -29.17 22.15
CA PRO A 231 -12.07 -29.35 23.25
C PRO A 231 -12.67 -28.01 23.71
N PRO A 232 -13.91 -28.01 24.21
CA PRO A 232 -14.79 -26.86 24.18
C PRO A 232 -14.28 -25.72 25.07
N PHE A 233 -14.10 -24.56 24.44
CA PHE A 233 -14.22 -23.27 25.10
C PHE A 233 -15.66 -23.10 25.60
N ASN A 234 -15.91 -22.26 26.62
CA ASN A 234 -17.24 -22.13 27.22
C ASN A 234 -18.30 -21.47 26.28
N GLY A 235 -17.93 -21.21 25.02
CA GLY A 235 -18.78 -20.78 23.91
C GLY A 235 -18.56 -21.57 22.59
N SER A 236 -17.88 -22.72 22.63
CA SER A 236 -17.70 -23.57 21.44
C SER A 236 -19.04 -24.13 20.93
N ILE A 237 -19.27 -24.00 19.63
CA ILE A 237 -20.45 -24.50 18.94
C ILE A 237 -20.01 -25.47 17.83
N THR A 238 -20.43 -26.72 17.95
CA THR A 238 -20.23 -27.77 16.93
C THR A 238 -21.53 -28.20 16.26
N ALA A 239 -22.68 -27.69 16.70
CA ALA A 239 -23.98 -27.99 16.13
C ALA A 239 -24.94 -26.82 16.39
N CYS A 240 -26.10 -26.84 15.72
CA CYS A 240 -27.17 -25.87 15.96
C CYS A 240 -27.48 -25.69 17.45
N LYS A 241 -27.68 -24.44 17.86
CA LYS A 241 -27.84 -24.03 19.25
C LYS A 241 -29.04 -23.09 19.38
N ASN A 242 -30.09 -23.60 20.04
CA ASN A 242 -31.37 -22.88 20.16
C ASN A 242 -31.64 -22.38 21.60
N SER A 243 -30.68 -22.53 22.52
CA SER A 243 -30.78 -22.06 23.90
C SER A 243 -29.43 -22.07 24.63
N GLY A 244 -29.41 -21.49 25.83
CA GLY A 244 -28.23 -21.48 26.70
C GLY A 244 -27.16 -20.50 26.24
N TRP A 245 -27.58 -19.38 25.64
CA TRP A 245 -26.74 -18.22 25.38
C TRP A 245 -26.57 -17.44 26.67
N SER A 246 -25.38 -16.86 26.88
CA SER A 246 -25.05 -16.04 28.06
C SER A 246 -24.63 -14.65 27.59
N ALA A 247 -25.15 -13.62 28.25
CA ALA A 247 -24.85 -12.23 27.90
C ALA A 247 -23.37 -11.90 28.11
N GLY A 248 -22.79 -11.16 27.17
CA GLY A 248 -21.38 -10.77 27.13
C GLY A 248 -20.45 -11.85 26.57
N GLU A 249 -20.97 -13.01 26.17
CA GLU A 249 -20.14 -14.11 25.68
C GLU A 249 -20.02 -14.11 24.15
N THR A 250 -18.85 -14.56 23.69
CA THR A 250 -18.59 -14.88 22.29
C THR A 250 -18.66 -16.39 22.10
N TYR A 251 -19.50 -16.80 21.16
CA TYR A 251 -19.63 -18.17 20.72
C TYR A 251 -18.95 -18.36 19.38
N THR A 252 -18.08 -19.37 19.29
CA THR A 252 -17.32 -19.66 18.08
C THR A 252 -17.75 -20.98 17.48
N LEU A 253 -17.99 -21.01 16.17
CA LEU A 253 -18.10 -22.28 15.47
C LEU A 253 -16.74 -22.99 15.48
N GLU A 254 -16.75 -24.33 15.56
CA GLU A 254 -15.54 -25.17 15.48
C GLU A 254 -15.60 -26.17 14.32
N GLN A 255 -16.65 -26.08 13.50
CA GLN A 255 -16.81 -26.87 12.29
C GLN A 255 -17.93 -26.29 11.43
N ASN A 256 -17.96 -26.71 10.17
CA ASN A 256 -19.11 -26.49 9.30
C ASN A 256 -20.38 -27.11 9.90
N ILE A 257 -21.51 -26.41 9.77
CA ILE A 257 -22.79 -26.84 10.32
C ILE A 257 -23.81 -26.99 9.19
N ASN A 258 -24.50 -28.12 9.17
CA ASN A 258 -25.70 -28.29 8.36
C ASN A 258 -26.92 -28.02 9.25
N ALA A 259 -27.65 -26.95 8.96
CA ALA A 259 -28.84 -26.51 9.68
C ALA A 259 -29.99 -27.52 9.62
N GLY A 260 -29.98 -28.44 8.65
CA GLY A 260 -31.02 -29.45 8.47
C GLY A 260 -32.37 -28.85 8.06
N SER A 261 -33.46 -29.50 8.48
CA SER A 261 -34.84 -29.01 8.26
C SER A 261 -35.54 -28.87 9.62
N GLY A 262 -36.09 -27.69 9.93
CA GLY A 262 -36.70 -27.48 11.26
C GLY A 262 -37.01 -26.04 11.63
N SER A 263 -36.36 -25.54 12.68
CA SER A 263 -36.29 -24.13 13.11
C SER A 263 -34.97 -23.51 12.65
N TYR A 264 -34.74 -22.21 12.89
CA TYR A 264 -33.41 -21.62 12.71
C TYR A 264 -32.35 -22.42 13.50
N CYS A 265 -31.16 -22.56 12.92
CA CYS A 265 -30.06 -23.34 13.51
C CYS A 265 -29.45 -22.65 14.73
N PHE A 266 -29.44 -21.33 14.75
CA PHE A 266 -29.13 -20.51 15.91
C PHE A 266 -30.35 -19.70 16.28
N ASP A 267 -30.88 -19.93 17.47
CA ASP A 267 -32.09 -19.27 17.96
C ASP A 267 -32.04 -19.12 19.49
N GLY A 268 -32.95 -18.32 20.04
CA GLY A 268 -33.09 -18.12 21.48
C GLY A 268 -31.93 -17.35 22.10
N PHE A 269 -31.30 -16.48 21.31
CA PHE A 269 -30.24 -15.57 21.76
C PHE A 269 -30.70 -14.76 22.98
N THR A 270 -29.72 -14.37 23.80
CA THR A 270 -29.88 -13.34 24.84
C THR A 270 -29.11 -12.10 24.40
N ASP A 271 -29.32 -10.98 25.09
CA ASP A 271 -28.61 -9.74 24.82
C ASP A 271 -27.08 -9.89 24.95
N ASP A 272 -26.34 -9.02 24.27
CA ASP A 272 -24.87 -8.93 24.31
C ASP A 272 -24.14 -10.20 23.87
N VAL A 273 -24.63 -10.89 22.83
CA VAL A 273 -24.02 -12.13 22.32
C VAL A 273 -23.27 -11.88 21.01
N THR A 274 -22.06 -12.42 20.89
CA THR A 274 -21.37 -12.51 19.59
C THR A 274 -21.38 -13.96 19.10
N LEU A 275 -21.92 -14.21 17.91
CA LEU A 275 -21.69 -15.42 17.14
C LEU A 275 -20.60 -15.14 16.11
N ASP A 276 -19.45 -15.76 16.29
CA ASP A 276 -18.32 -15.67 15.37
C ASP A 276 -18.12 -17.03 14.71
N CYS A 277 -18.46 -17.13 13.43
CA CYS A 277 -18.33 -18.39 12.72
C CYS A 277 -16.91 -18.70 12.27
N GLN A 278 -15.96 -17.76 12.44
CA GLN A 278 -14.54 -18.00 12.22
C GLN A 278 -14.18 -18.55 10.83
N GLY A 279 -14.99 -18.24 9.81
CA GLY A 279 -14.86 -18.69 8.43
C GLY A 279 -15.61 -19.98 8.11
N TYR A 280 -16.20 -20.68 9.09
CA TYR A 280 -16.92 -21.93 8.84
C TYR A 280 -18.22 -21.72 8.07
N THR A 281 -18.54 -22.72 7.26
CA THR A 281 -19.75 -22.78 6.44
C THR A 281 -20.95 -23.23 7.26
N ILE A 282 -22.06 -22.51 7.15
CA ILE A 282 -23.38 -22.97 7.57
C ILE A 282 -24.20 -23.19 6.30
N THR A 283 -24.71 -24.40 6.11
CA THR A 283 -25.58 -24.75 4.97
C THR A 283 -26.95 -25.23 5.42
N SER A 284 -27.98 -25.12 4.57
CA SER A 284 -29.32 -25.62 4.89
C SER A 284 -29.93 -26.37 3.70
N THR A 285 -30.39 -27.59 3.95
CA THR A 285 -31.18 -28.35 2.95
C THR A 285 -32.69 -28.26 3.21
N GLY A 286 -33.11 -27.33 4.08
CA GLY A 286 -34.48 -27.18 4.54
C GLY A 286 -35.01 -25.75 4.46
N THR A 287 -36.26 -25.56 4.89
CA THR A 287 -36.98 -24.28 4.80
C THR A 287 -36.55 -23.21 5.82
N THR A 288 -35.46 -23.43 6.55
CA THR A 288 -35.06 -22.59 7.68
C THR A 288 -33.71 -21.93 7.48
N GLY A 289 -33.60 -20.71 8.00
CA GLY A 289 -32.38 -19.92 8.00
C GLY A 289 -31.35 -20.41 9.01
N ALA A 290 -30.18 -19.79 8.95
CA ALA A 290 -29.06 -20.04 9.84
C ALA A 290 -29.30 -19.49 11.24
N ALA A 291 -29.73 -18.23 11.36
CA ALA A 291 -29.88 -17.57 12.65
C ALA A 291 -31.17 -16.75 12.75
N SER A 292 -31.79 -16.75 13.93
CA SER A 292 -32.91 -15.87 14.29
C SER A 292 -32.73 -15.35 15.71
N PHE A 293 -33.00 -14.07 15.96
CA PHE A 293 -32.92 -13.52 17.32
C PHE A 293 -33.85 -12.34 17.60
N ASP A 294 -34.45 -12.36 18.79
CA ASP A 294 -35.16 -11.24 19.43
C ASP A 294 -34.33 -10.79 20.65
N ALA A 295 -33.16 -10.20 20.41
CA ALA A 295 -32.19 -9.84 21.44
C ALA A 295 -31.38 -8.59 21.06
N ASP A 296 -30.91 -7.86 22.07
CA ASP A 296 -30.17 -6.61 21.90
C ASP A 296 -28.66 -6.84 21.79
N ASN A 297 -27.98 -5.99 21.02
CA ASN A 297 -26.54 -5.98 20.88
C ASN A 297 -25.95 -7.34 20.46
N VAL A 298 -26.58 -7.99 19.49
CA VAL A 298 -26.10 -9.25 18.91
C VAL A 298 -25.18 -8.96 17.72
N THR A 299 -24.02 -9.61 17.70
CA THR A 299 -23.07 -9.56 16.58
C THR A 299 -22.99 -10.91 15.89
N ILE A 300 -23.17 -10.96 14.58
CA ILE A 300 -22.90 -12.14 13.74
C ILE A 300 -21.79 -11.79 12.77
N LYS A 301 -20.67 -12.52 12.83
CA LYS A 301 -19.50 -12.23 11.99
C LYS A 301 -18.73 -13.45 11.53
N ASN A 302 -17.94 -13.25 10.47
CA ASN A 302 -17.05 -14.24 9.87
C ASN A 302 -17.77 -15.53 9.47
N CYS A 303 -19.04 -15.48 9.08
CA CYS A 303 -19.82 -16.64 8.68
C CYS A 303 -19.86 -16.77 7.16
N LEU A 304 -19.70 -18.01 6.68
CA LEU A 304 -19.98 -18.37 5.30
C LEU A 304 -21.34 -19.07 5.25
N PHE A 305 -22.36 -18.38 4.77
CA PHE A 305 -23.70 -18.93 4.58
C PHE A 305 -23.88 -19.34 3.13
N ASP A 306 -24.15 -20.61 2.89
CA ASP A 306 -24.26 -21.16 1.54
C ASP A 306 -25.44 -22.13 1.41
N ASP A 307 -26.09 -22.13 0.24
CA ASP A 307 -27.24 -22.99 -0.09
C ASP A 307 -28.37 -22.88 0.96
N PHE A 308 -29.14 -21.78 0.90
CA PHE A 308 -30.33 -21.54 1.73
C PHE A 308 -31.60 -21.45 0.86
N SER A 309 -31.74 -22.45 -0.01
CA SER A 309 -32.64 -22.48 -1.16
C SER A 309 -34.14 -22.48 -0.84
N ASP A 310 -34.56 -22.81 0.39
CA ASP A 310 -35.97 -22.80 0.79
C ASP A 310 -36.26 -21.90 2.01
N SER A 311 -35.28 -21.13 2.49
CA SER A 311 -35.43 -20.27 3.67
C SER A 311 -36.16 -18.95 3.34
N TYR A 312 -36.89 -18.40 4.31
CA TYR A 312 -37.43 -17.04 4.21
C TYR A 312 -36.35 -15.97 4.44
N ALA A 313 -35.40 -16.23 5.33
CA ALA A 313 -34.19 -15.42 5.48
C ALA A 313 -33.05 -16.31 5.99
N VAL A 314 -31.82 -16.06 5.56
CA VAL A 314 -30.62 -16.72 6.09
C VAL A 314 -30.38 -16.28 7.53
N VAL A 315 -30.39 -14.97 7.77
CA VAL A 315 -30.40 -14.39 9.11
C VAL A 315 -31.65 -13.55 9.28
N HIS A 316 -32.40 -13.82 10.34
CA HIS A 316 -33.57 -13.04 10.72
C HIS A 316 -33.32 -12.32 12.04
N VAL A 317 -33.44 -11.00 12.02
CA VAL A 317 -33.40 -10.16 13.22
C VAL A 317 -34.83 -9.79 13.55
N GLY A 318 -35.33 -10.20 14.70
CA GLY A 318 -36.64 -9.77 15.19
C GLY A 318 -36.54 -8.48 15.97
N LEU A 319 -37.15 -8.44 17.15
CA LEU A 319 -37.12 -7.27 18.05
C LEU A 319 -35.72 -7.10 18.65
N SER A 320 -34.98 -6.12 18.14
CA SER A 320 -33.63 -5.77 18.63
C SER A 320 -33.45 -4.25 18.69
N ASN A 321 -32.72 -3.76 19.70
CA ASN A 321 -32.32 -2.36 19.85
C ASN A 321 -30.96 -2.04 19.20
N SER A 322 -30.20 -3.07 18.80
CA SER A 322 -28.90 -2.95 18.13
C SER A 322 -28.46 -4.32 17.63
N PHE A 323 -27.98 -4.41 16.40
CA PHE A 323 -27.29 -5.60 15.92
C PHE A 323 -26.10 -5.21 15.03
N THR A 324 -25.16 -6.13 14.88
CA THR A 324 -24.06 -6.00 13.92
C THR A 324 -23.98 -7.26 13.05
N PHE A 325 -24.10 -7.09 11.74
CA PHE A 325 -23.86 -8.12 10.75
C PHE A 325 -22.65 -7.72 9.91
N GLU A 326 -21.49 -8.35 10.16
CA GLU A 326 -20.23 -7.93 9.54
C GLU A 326 -19.30 -9.06 9.09
N TYR A 327 -18.54 -8.82 8.02
CA TYR A 327 -17.55 -9.78 7.49
C TYR A 327 -18.15 -11.16 7.16
N ASN A 328 -19.42 -11.20 6.74
CA ASN A 328 -20.07 -12.44 6.34
C ASN A 328 -20.11 -12.56 4.82
N THR A 329 -20.06 -13.81 4.35
CA THR A 329 -20.32 -14.16 2.96
C THR A 329 -21.63 -14.92 2.91
N VAL A 330 -22.59 -14.45 2.10
CA VAL A 330 -23.87 -15.11 1.88
C VAL A 330 -24.04 -15.39 0.40
N SER A 331 -24.21 -16.67 0.05
CA SER A 331 -24.41 -17.13 -1.33
C SER A 331 -25.59 -18.09 -1.46
N ASP A 332 -26.18 -18.09 -2.66
CA ASP A 332 -27.13 -19.11 -3.12
C ASP A 332 -28.37 -19.33 -2.22
N CYS A 333 -28.94 -18.23 -1.70
CA CYS A 333 -30.24 -18.24 -1.04
C CYS A 333 -31.37 -18.20 -2.08
N SER A 334 -31.81 -19.33 -2.65
CA SER A 334 -32.74 -19.34 -3.80
C SER A 334 -34.26 -19.42 -3.48
N GLY A 335 -34.68 -19.28 -2.21
CA GLY A 335 -36.10 -19.31 -1.84
C GLY A 335 -36.84 -18.08 -2.34
N GLY A 336 -38.09 -18.19 -2.81
CA GLY A 336 -38.77 -17.09 -3.55
C GLY A 336 -38.84 -15.71 -2.88
N PHE A 337 -38.74 -15.64 -1.54
CA PHE A 337 -38.61 -14.40 -0.74
C PHE A 337 -37.37 -14.41 0.17
N ALA A 338 -36.38 -15.25 -0.11
CA ALA A 338 -35.19 -15.41 0.73
C ALA A 338 -34.36 -14.12 0.76
N ALA A 339 -34.22 -13.54 1.95
CA ALA A 339 -33.25 -12.49 2.21
C ALA A 339 -31.96 -13.05 2.79
N ALA A 340 -30.80 -12.50 2.44
CA ALA A 340 -29.55 -12.81 3.16
C ALA A 340 -29.62 -12.30 4.61
N LEU A 341 -30.21 -11.12 4.81
CA LEU A 341 -30.56 -10.57 6.11
C LEU A 341 -31.98 -10.01 6.04
N ASP A 342 -32.87 -10.46 6.93
CA ASP A 342 -34.17 -9.86 7.19
C ASP A 342 -34.22 -9.31 8.60
N THR A 343 -34.95 -8.23 8.80
CA THR A 343 -35.02 -7.44 10.02
C THR A 343 -36.49 -7.10 10.25
N SER A 344 -37.17 -7.65 11.26
CA SER A 344 -38.58 -7.36 11.56
C SER A 344 -38.77 -6.70 12.93
N GLY A 345 -39.13 -5.41 12.94
CA GLY A 345 -39.54 -4.72 14.17
C GLY A 345 -38.40 -4.22 15.07
N VAL A 346 -37.27 -3.83 14.48
CA VAL A 346 -36.15 -3.21 15.20
C VAL A 346 -36.51 -1.76 15.56
N PHE A 347 -36.75 -1.50 16.85
CA PHE A 347 -37.00 -0.18 17.42
C PHE A 347 -35.74 0.37 18.07
N SER A 348 -34.70 0.57 17.26
CA SER A 348 -33.36 0.94 17.71
C SER A 348 -33.35 2.26 18.48
N THR A 349 -32.85 2.22 19.73
CA THR A 349 -32.36 3.43 20.42
C THR A 349 -30.84 3.60 20.28
N SER A 350 -30.20 2.69 19.55
CA SER A 350 -28.76 2.58 19.32
C SER A 350 -28.51 2.14 17.88
N THR A 351 -27.36 2.48 17.31
CA THR A 351 -27.10 2.22 15.88
C THR A 351 -26.91 0.73 15.59
N SER A 352 -27.64 0.19 14.59
CA SER A 352 -27.36 -1.14 14.03
C SER A 352 -26.52 -1.06 12.76
N TYR A 353 -25.67 -2.06 12.53
CA TYR A 353 -24.69 -2.06 11.44
C TYR A 353 -24.84 -3.28 10.53
N VAL A 354 -24.85 -3.04 9.22
CA VAL A 354 -24.67 -4.06 8.18
C VAL A 354 -23.48 -3.64 7.34
N ARG A 355 -22.33 -4.28 7.51
CA ARG A 355 -21.10 -3.82 6.88
C ARG A 355 -20.08 -4.88 6.51
N TYR A 356 -19.26 -4.60 5.49
CA TYR A 356 -18.19 -5.52 5.05
C TYR A 356 -18.69 -6.92 4.66
N ASN A 357 -19.96 -7.03 4.24
CA ASN A 357 -20.52 -8.31 3.82
C ASN A 357 -20.41 -8.49 2.30
N THR A 358 -20.25 -9.73 1.86
CA THR A 358 -20.38 -10.13 0.45
C THR A 358 -21.65 -10.96 0.29
N ILE A 359 -22.62 -10.47 -0.49
CA ILE A 359 -23.91 -11.11 -0.68
C ILE A 359 -24.11 -11.38 -2.17
N SER A 360 -24.50 -12.60 -2.54
CA SER A 360 -24.72 -12.97 -3.93
C SER A 360 -25.82 -14.00 -4.13
N ASN A 361 -26.48 -13.95 -5.29
CA ASN A 361 -27.45 -14.96 -5.75
C ASN A 361 -28.62 -15.23 -4.79
N CYS A 362 -29.12 -14.19 -4.11
CA CYS A 362 -30.30 -14.27 -3.24
C CYS A 362 -31.40 -13.34 -3.78
N PRO A 363 -32.70 -13.67 -3.74
CA PRO A 363 -33.76 -12.75 -4.19
C PRO A 363 -33.69 -11.38 -3.54
N TYR A 364 -33.44 -11.32 -2.23
CA TYR A 364 -33.18 -10.09 -1.51
C TYR A 364 -31.79 -10.15 -0.89
N GLY A 365 -31.00 -9.10 -1.05
CA GLY A 365 -29.72 -8.96 -0.35
C GLY A 365 -29.96 -8.62 1.12
N VAL A 366 -30.05 -7.33 1.41
CA VAL A 366 -30.42 -6.81 2.73
C VAL A 366 -31.87 -6.36 2.69
N LEU A 367 -32.73 -7.01 3.49
CA LEU A 367 -34.14 -6.67 3.64
C LEU A 367 -34.37 -6.07 5.03
N MET A 368 -34.78 -4.81 5.06
CA MET A 368 -35.14 -4.10 6.28
C MET A 368 -36.65 -4.01 6.37
N TYR A 369 -37.28 -4.80 7.24
CA TYR A 369 -38.73 -4.88 7.41
C TYR A 369 -39.25 -4.14 8.66
N GLY A 370 -40.17 -3.19 8.43
CA GLY A 370 -40.83 -2.40 9.47
C GLY A 370 -40.12 -1.10 9.83
N ALA A 371 -40.85 -0.18 10.46
CA ALA A 371 -40.36 1.15 10.80
C ALA A 371 -39.29 1.11 11.89
N SER A 372 -38.22 1.88 11.71
CA SER A 372 -37.08 1.90 12.61
C SER A 372 -36.28 3.19 12.54
N SER A 373 -35.32 3.33 13.44
CA SER A 373 -34.33 4.40 13.39
C SER A 373 -32.90 3.90 13.58
N ASP A 374 -31.93 4.74 13.20
CA ASP A 374 -30.51 4.59 13.52
C ASP A 374 -29.87 3.31 12.97
N TRP A 375 -29.76 3.18 11.65
CA TRP A 375 -29.01 2.08 11.04
C TRP A 375 -28.02 2.57 10.00
N GLU A 376 -26.92 1.84 9.86
CA GLU A 376 -25.91 2.09 8.85
C GLU A 376 -25.65 0.82 8.02
N ILE A 377 -25.96 0.90 6.73
CA ILE A 377 -25.63 -0.13 5.74
C ILE A 377 -24.48 0.41 4.91
N HIS A 378 -23.27 -0.13 5.09
CA HIS A 378 -22.10 0.39 4.39
C HIS A 378 -21.01 -0.63 4.10
N ASP A 379 -20.14 -0.35 3.11
CA ASP A 379 -19.04 -1.24 2.75
C ASP A 379 -19.47 -2.67 2.35
N ASN A 380 -20.71 -2.85 1.87
CA ASN A 380 -21.18 -4.16 1.41
C ASN A 380 -21.02 -4.31 -0.11
N ASN A 381 -20.70 -5.52 -0.54
CA ASN A 381 -20.70 -5.91 -1.95
C ASN A 381 -21.85 -6.88 -2.21
N ILE A 382 -22.91 -6.38 -2.87
CA ILE A 382 -24.15 -7.11 -3.11
C ILE A 382 -24.30 -7.31 -4.61
N THR A 383 -24.41 -8.57 -5.04
CA THR A 383 -24.39 -8.92 -6.46
C THR A 383 -25.49 -9.91 -6.83
N ASN A 384 -25.99 -9.82 -8.06
CA ASN A 384 -26.87 -10.82 -8.67
C ASN A 384 -28.09 -11.18 -7.81
N THR A 385 -28.72 -10.20 -7.16
CA THR A 385 -29.94 -10.48 -6.40
C THR A 385 -31.16 -10.55 -7.31
N GLY A 386 -32.03 -11.52 -7.05
CA GLY A 386 -33.16 -11.82 -7.94
C GLY A 386 -34.20 -10.69 -8.00
N TYR A 387 -34.41 -9.98 -6.89
CA TYR A 387 -35.34 -8.86 -6.78
C TYR A 387 -34.62 -7.56 -6.43
N SER A 388 -34.05 -7.43 -5.23
CA SER A 388 -33.45 -6.17 -4.78
C SER A 388 -32.15 -6.39 -4.01
N GLY A 389 -31.16 -5.52 -4.20
CA GLY A 389 -29.92 -5.55 -3.43
C GLY A 389 -30.15 -5.10 -1.99
N ILE A 390 -30.76 -3.92 -1.83
CA ILE A 390 -31.17 -3.37 -0.54
C ILE A 390 -32.66 -3.03 -0.61
N ASP A 391 -33.47 -3.63 0.25
CA ASP A 391 -34.92 -3.42 0.27
C ASP A 391 -35.35 -2.82 1.61
N LEU A 392 -36.00 -1.65 1.54
CA LEU A 392 -36.57 -0.93 2.68
C LEU A 392 -38.08 -1.19 2.71
N TRP A 393 -38.47 -2.27 3.37
CA TRP A 393 -39.83 -2.76 3.33
C TRP A 393 -40.65 -2.26 4.53
N GLU A 394 -41.57 -1.31 4.31
CA GLU A 394 -42.40 -0.76 5.38
C GLU A 394 -43.62 -1.63 5.74
N SER A 395 -44.00 -1.69 7.02
CA SER A 395 -45.26 -2.30 7.48
C SER A 395 -46.07 -1.45 8.47
N SER A 396 -45.46 -0.46 9.15
CA SER A 396 -46.16 0.49 10.04
C SER A 396 -45.27 1.66 10.55
N GLY A 397 -44.99 2.66 9.71
CA GLY A 397 -44.27 3.90 10.06
C GLY A 397 -43.02 4.19 9.21
N ALA A 398 -42.50 5.41 9.26
CA ALA A 398 -41.33 5.80 8.46
C ALA A 398 -39.98 5.40 9.11
N PHE A 399 -39.03 4.94 8.29
CA PHE A 399 -37.61 4.87 8.60
C PHE A 399 -37.05 6.27 8.90
N SER A 400 -36.28 6.43 9.97
CA SER A 400 -35.57 7.69 10.26
C SER A 400 -34.11 7.47 10.63
N ASP A 401 -33.28 8.51 10.48
CA ASP A 401 -31.88 8.56 10.88
C ASP A 401 -31.01 7.40 10.31
N PHE A 402 -31.39 6.84 9.16
CA PHE A 402 -30.63 5.79 8.49
C PHE A 402 -29.54 6.37 7.58
N LYS A 403 -28.47 5.60 7.38
CA LYS A 403 -27.43 5.87 6.38
C LYS A 403 -27.18 4.66 5.51
N ILE A 404 -27.11 4.88 4.21
CA ILE A 404 -26.69 3.86 3.23
C ILE A 404 -25.54 4.46 2.46
N TYR A 405 -24.32 3.95 2.65
CA TYR A 405 -23.15 4.53 1.99
C TYR A 405 -22.03 3.55 1.69
N ASN A 406 -21.19 3.83 0.71
CA ASN A 406 -20.06 2.98 0.31
C ASN A 406 -20.45 1.52 -0.01
N ASN A 407 -21.68 1.28 -0.45
CA ASN A 407 -22.10 -0.05 -0.91
C ASN A 407 -21.92 -0.17 -2.42
N ARG A 408 -21.59 -1.37 -2.87
CA ARG A 408 -21.58 -1.74 -4.28
C ARG A 408 -22.69 -2.74 -4.55
N VAL A 409 -23.75 -2.31 -5.23
CA VAL A 409 -24.90 -3.14 -5.58
C VAL A 409 -24.97 -3.29 -7.09
N SER A 410 -24.74 -4.51 -7.60
CA SER A 410 -24.69 -4.74 -9.05
C SER A 410 -25.37 -6.02 -9.52
N GLY A 411 -25.79 -6.05 -10.79
CA GLY A 411 -26.41 -7.23 -11.42
C GLY A 411 -27.74 -7.66 -10.79
N SER A 412 -28.35 -6.79 -9.97
CA SER A 412 -29.57 -7.08 -9.23
C SER A 412 -30.82 -6.72 -10.05
N GLY A 413 -32.00 -7.19 -9.64
CA GLY A 413 -33.27 -6.76 -10.22
C GLY A 413 -33.49 -5.24 -10.05
N TYR A 414 -33.39 -4.79 -8.80
CA TYR A 414 -33.32 -3.41 -8.33
C TYR A 414 -32.07 -3.24 -7.47
N SER A 415 -31.40 -2.08 -7.53
CA SER A 415 -30.32 -1.79 -6.59
C SER A 415 -30.87 -1.44 -5.21
N LEU A 416 -31.90 -0.59 -5.17
CA LEU A 416 -32.61 -0.24 -3.95
C LEU A 416 -34.12 -0.25 -4.20
N SER A 417 -34.89 -0.85 -3.30
CA SER A 417 -36.35 -0.80 -3.35
C SER A 417 -36.94 -0.32 -2.02
N CYS A 418 -38.16 0.22 -2.11
CA CYS A 418 -38.99 0.54 -0.97
C CYS A 418 -40.46 0.39 -1.38
N LEU A 419 -41.11 -0.65 -0.86
CA LEU A 419 -42.43 -1.11 -1.29
C LEU A 419 -43.40 -1.23 -0.12
N ASP A 420 -44.68 -1.00 -0.40
CA ASP A 420 -45.82 -1.17 0.52
C ASP A 420 -46.65 -2.39 0.11
N ILE A 421 -47.10 -3.20 1.09
CA ILE A 421 -48.03 -4.34 0.88
C ILE A 421 -49.42 -4.10 1.48
N SER A 422 -49.62 -3.01 2.22
CA SER A 422 -50.86 -2.77 2.94
C SER A 422 -51.87 -2.09 2.00
N GLY A 423 -52.88 -2.84 1.57
CA GLY A 423 -53.99 -2.35 0.72
C GLY A 423 -54.89 -1.29 1.36
N GLY A 424 -54.37 -0.42 2.24
CA GLY A 424 -55.09 0.56 3.06
C GLY A 424 -54.64 2.02 2.95
N GLY A 425 -53.56 2.36 2.24
CA GLY A 425 -53.14 3.75 2.01
C GLY A 425 -51.63 3.91 2.07
N SER A 426 -51.06 4.45 0.99
CA SER A 426 -49.68 4.21 0.57
C SER A 426 -48.63 5.04 1.31
N TYR A 427 -47.67 4.38 1.96
CA TYR A 427 -46.44 5.03 2.42
C TYR A 427 -45.26 4.08 2.14
N CYS A 428 -44.34 4.49 1.27
CA CYS A 428 -42.95 4.09 1.41
C CYS A 428 -42.41 5.08 2.43
N GLY A 429 -42.16 4.59 3.63
CA GLY A 429 -41.75 5.39 4.77
C GLY A 429 -40.28 5.79 4.75
N MET A 430 -39.68 6.11 3.59
CA MET A 430 -38.35 6.72 3.56
C MET A 430 -38.42 8.13 4.19
N GLY A 431 -38.24 8.17 5.51
CA GLY A 431 -38.24 9.39 6.30
C GLY A 431 -36.89 10.07 6.27
N VAL A 432 -36.39 10.53 7.42
CA VAL A 432 -35.12 11.25 7.51
C VAL A 432 -33.99 10.25 7.31
N GLY A 433 -33.07 10.49 6.39
CA GLY A 433 -31.95 9.59 6.15
C GLY A 433 -31.04 10.12 5.06
N VAL A 434 -29.86 9.53 4.90
CA VAL A 434 -28.89 9.95 3.88
C VAL A 434 -28.37 8.74 3.11
N ILE A 435 -28.48 8.79 1.79
CA ILE A 435 -27.96 7.79 0.87
C ILE A 435 -26.89 8.45 0.02
N TYR A 436 -25.63 8.07 0.18
CA TYR A 436 -24.52 8.70 -0.55
C TYR A 436 -23.37 7.73 -0.78
N ASN A 437 -22.51 8.01 -1.75
CA ASN A 437 -21.34 7.21 -2.07
C ASN A 437 -21.63 5.72 -2.35
N ASN A 438 -22.77 5.39 -2.96
CA ASN A 438 -23.08 4.02 -3.35
C ASN A 438 -22.92 3.82 -4.86
N LEU A 439 -22.48 2.64 -5.26
CA LEU A 439 -22.47 2.21 -6.65
C LEU A 439 -23.71 1.37 -6.90
N PHE A 440 -24.71 1.96 -7.53
CA PHE A 440 -25.91 1.27 -7.96
C PHE A 440 -25.80 0.97 -9.46
N ASN A 441 -25.69 -0.31 -9.82
CA ASN A 441 -25.53 -0.75 -11.20
C ASN A 441 -26.30 -2.05 -11.47
N SER A 442 -27.61 -1.94 -11.64
CA SER A 442 -28.54 -3.07 -11.71
C SER A 442 -29.41 -2.99 -12.97
N THR A 443 -30.28 -3.99 -13.17
CA THR A 443 -31.24 -3.99 -14.29
C THR A 443 -32.17 -2.78 -14.20
N ASN A 444 -32.66 -2.53 -12.99
CA ASN A 444 -33.33 -1.29 -12.61
C ASN A 444 -32.59 -0.72 -11.40
N LEU A 445 -32.57 0.60 -11.25
CA LEU A 445 -31.96 1.22 -10.08
C LEU A 445 -32.88 1.20 -8.86
N TYR A 446 -34.12 1.66 -9.06
CA TYR A 446 -35.04 1.96 -7.97
C TYR A 446 -36.43 1.40 -8.21
N ASP A 447 -37.02 0.80 -7.17
CA ASP A 447 -38.45 0.53 -7.08
C ASP A 447 -39.02 1.17 -5.82
N ILE A 448 -39.37 2.46 -5.91
CA ILE A 448 -39.84 3.24 -4.77
C ILE A 448 -41.31 3.59 -5.01
N SER A 449 -42.21 3.01 -4.22
CA SER A 449 -43.66 3.23 -4.36
C SER A 449 -44.30 3.65 -3.04
N GLY A 450 -44.98 4.82 -3.03
CA GLY A 450 -45.61 5.36 -1.83
C GLY A 450 -46.22 6.75 -2.05
N THR A 451 -47.13 7.19 -1.18
CA THR A 451 -47.76 8.53 -1.23
C THR A 451 -47.36 9.45 -0.05
N GLY A 452 -46.27 9.10 0.65
CA GLY A 452 -45.73 9.84 1.79
C GLY A 452 -44.88 11.06 1.44
N THR A 453 -44.56 11.88 2.44
CA THR A 453 -43.54 12.94 2.30
C THR A 453 -42.18 12.30 2.56
N PHE A 454 -41.36 12.26 1.50
CA PHE A 454 -39.99 11.77 1.61
C PHE A 454 -39.07 12.86 2.14
N THR A 455 -38.20 12.52 3.09
CA THR A 455 -37.20 13.45 3.66
C THR A 455 -35.80 12.86 3.63
N THR A 456 -35.56 11.92 2.73
CA THR A 456 -34.25 11.29 2.54
C THR A 456 -33.42 12.10 1.56
N ASP A 457 -32.21 12.45 1.98
CA ASP A 457 -31.21 13.08 1.12
C ASP A 457 -30.44 12.02 0.33
N TRP A 458 -30.31 12.22 -0.98
CA TRP A 458 -29.60 11.31 -1.89
C TRP A 458 -28.16 11.71 -2.15
N ASN A 459 -27.63 12.61 -1.33
CA ASN A 459 -26.24 13.02 -1.30
C ASN A 459 -25.93 13.67 0.04
N THR A 460 -24.65 13.78 0.35
CA THR A 460 -24.13 14.65 1.41
C THR A 460 -23.53 15.91 0.80
N SER A 461 -23.02 16.83 1.63
CA SER A 461 -22.09 17.86 1.16
C SER A 461 -20.82 17.21 0.64
N GLU A 462 -20.27 17.74 -0.44
CA GLU A 462 -18.97 17.30 -0.96
C GLU A 462 -17.92 17.27 0.16
N ALA A 463 -17.25 16.13 0.28
CA ALA A 463 -16.16 15.90 1.20
C ALA A 463 -14.99 15.23 0.45
N SER A 464 -13.76 15.64 0.74
CA SER A 464 -12.58 14.98 0.19
C SER A 464 -12.51 13.52 0.65
N GLY A 465 -12.27 12.59 -0.27
CA GLY A 465 -12.14 11.17 0.03
C GLY A 465 -12.53 10.32 -1.19
N THR A 466 -11.98 9.12 -1.27
CA THR A 466 -12.26 8.21 -2.38
C THR A 466 -13.72 7.81 -2.40
N ASN A 467 -14.42 8.12 -3.48
CA ASN A 467 -15.74 7.58 -3.68
C ASN A 467 -15.70 6.14 -4.20
N VAL A 468 -16.84 5.46 -4.16
CA VAL A 468 -17.02 4.04 -4.52
C VAL A 468 -16.68 3.72 -5.99
N VAL A 469 -16.58 4.73 -6.86
CA VAL A 469 -16.13 4.59 -8.26
C VAL A 469 -14.71 5.07 -8.50
N GLY A 470 -13.99 5.48 -7.44
CA GLY A 470 -12.58 5.83 -7.48
C GLY A 470 -12.24 7.30 -7.70
N GLY A 471 -13.26 8.18 -7.75
CA GLY A 471 -13.08 9.63 -7.80
C GLY A 471 -12.61 10.23 -6.47
N PRO A 472 -12.13 11.49 -6.48
CA PRO A 472 -11.42 12.12 -5.37
C PRO A 472 -12.32 12.69 -4.25
N SER A 473 -13.62 12.82 -4.51
CA SER A 473 -14.60 13.42 -3.60
C SER A 473 -15.79 12.50 -3.37
N ILE A 474 -16.28 12.48 -2.12
CA ILE A 474 -17.50 11.81 -1.65
C ILE A 474 -18.64 12.83 -1.63
N GLY A 475 -19.77 12.50 -2.24
CA GLY A 475 -20.91 13.42 -2.36
C GLY A 475 -22.23 12.68 -2.52
N GLY A 476 -22.59 12.31 -3.75
CA GLY A 476 -23.80 11.55 -4.08
C GLY A 476 -23.50 10.12 -4.48
N ASN A 477 -24.35 9.52 -5.30
CA ASN A 477 -24.30 8.10 -5.68
C ASN A 477 -24.02 7.93 -7.17
N TYR A 478 -23.51 6.76 -7.54
CA TYR A 478 -23.39 6.35 -8.94
C TYR A 478 -24.65 5.62 -9.39
N HIS A 479 -25.31 6.15 -10.41
CA HIS A 479 -26.60 5.72 -10.97
C HIS A 479 -26.41 5.06 -12.34
N GLY A 480 -25.84 3.85 -12.35
CA GLY A 480 -25.54 3.08 -13.58
C GLY A 480 -26.64 2.10 -13.99
N THR A 481 -26.43 1.39 -15.10
CA THR A 481 -27.28 0.22 -15.45
C THR A 481 -26.44 -0.92 -16.01
N ALA A 482 -26.90 -2.17 -15.80
CA ALA A 482 -26.16 -3.36 -16.24
C ALA A 482 -25.96 -3.45 -17.76
N SER A 483 -26.79 -2.75 -18.55
CA SER A 483 -26.66 -2.66 -20.01
C SER A 483 -25.72 -1.54 -20.50
N GLY A 484 -25.22 -0.70 -19.59
CA GLY A 484 -24.66 0.61 -19.90
C GLY A 484 -25.75 1.61 -20.29
N GLY A 485 -25.54 2.88 -19.95
CA GLY A 485 -26.46 3.98 -20.26
C GLY A 485 -27.35 4.43 -19.10
N GLY A 486 -27.00 4.07 -17.87
CA GLY A 486 -27.47 4.75 -16.68
C GLY A 486 -27.02 6.22 -16.66
N TYR A 487 -27.60 7.01 -15.76
CA TYR A 487 -27.31 8.44 -15.69
C TYR A 487 -25.81 8.71 -15.50
N SER A 488 -25.19 8.00 -14.56
CA SER A 488 -23.76 8.15 -14.23
C SER A 488 -22.82 7.53 -15.27
N ASP A 489 -23.31 6.64 -16.13
CA ASP A 489 -22.49 5.98 -17.17
C ASP A 489 -22.10 6.95 -18.31
N GLY A 490 -22.72 8.13 -18.38
CA GLY A 490 -22.51 9.06 -19.50
C GLY A 490 -22.88 10.52 -19.22
N CYS A 491 -22.99 10.91 -17.95
CA CYS A 491 -23.14 12.31 -17.60
C CYS A 491 -21.83 13.08 -17.90
N THR A 492 -21.94 14.41 -17.99
CA THR A 492 -20.78 15.28 -18.17
C THR A 492 -20.24 15.69 -16.81
N ASP A 493 -18.93 15.63 -16.66
CA ASP A 493 -18.13 16.13 -15.54
C ASP A 493 -17.08 17.07 -16.16
N THR A 494 -17.35 18.37 -16.16
CA THR A 494 -16.54 19.35 -16.91
C THR A 494 -15.30 19.78 -16.13
N ASP A 495 -15.37 19.79 -14.81
CA ASP A 495 -14.27 20.16 -13.91
C ASP A 495 -13.49 18.96 -13.35
N GLU A 496 -13.87 17.74 -13.74
CA GLU A 496 -13.20 16.49 -13.43
C GLU A 496 -13.09 16.28 -11.91
N ASP A 497 -14.13 16.65 -11.17
CA ASP A 497 -14.19 16.50 -9.72
C ASP A 497 -14.76 15.14 -9.27
N GLY A 498 -15.22 14.33 -10.23
CA GLY A 498 -15.82 13.01 -10.00
C GLY A 498 -17.33 13.03 -9.83
N PHE A 499 -17.99 14.18 -10.02
CA PHE A 499 -19.43 14.33 -10.04
C PHE A 499 -19.95 14.75 -11.42
N CYS A 500 -21.18 14.37 -11.73
CA CYS A 500 -21.90 14.93 -12.86
C CYS A 500 -22.17 16.42 -12.61
N ASP A 501 -21.93 17.29 -13.60
CA ASP A 501 -22.23 18.74 -13.56
C ASP A 501 -23.72 19.03 -13.26
N SER A 502 -24.58 18.07 -13.59
CA SER A 502 -26.03 18.16 -13.40
C SER A 502 -26.48 17.21 -12.29
N SER A 503 -27.47 17.65 -11.51
CA SER A 503 -28.15 16.79 -10.54
C SER A 503 -28.97 15.70 -11.25
N TYR A 504 -29.07 14.52 -10.63
CA TYR A 504 -29.97 13.46 -11.07
C TYR A 504 -31.28 13.51 -10.30
N THR A 505 -32.42 13.59 -11.00
CA THR A 505 -33.74 13.62 -10.38
C THR A 505 -34.59 12.45 -10.85
N PHE A 506 -35.17 11.71 -9.91
CA PHE A 506 -36.08 10.60 -10.19
C PHE A 506 -37.23 10.62 -9.17
N GLY A 507 -38.47 10.60 -9.66
CA GLY A 507 -39.63 10.82 -8.80
C GLY A 507 -39.57 12.16 -8.08
N SER A 508 -39.55 12.13 -6.74
CA SER A 508 -39.41 13.31 -5.87
C SER A 508 -38.00 13.47 -5.27
N PHE A 509 -37.06 12.61 -5.65
CA PHE A 509 -35.71 12.59 -5.12
C PHE A 509 -34.75 13.28 -6.07
N THR A 510 -33.77 13.97 -5.50
CA THR A 510 -32.69 14.61 -6.24
C THR A 510 -31.38 14.26 -5.57
N ASP A 511 -30.48 13.67 -6.34
CA ASP A 511 -29.06 13.58 -6.02
C ASP A 511 -28.37 14.81 -6.63
N TYR A 512 -27.87 15.70 -5.79
CA TYR A 512 -27.22 16.94 -6.23
C TYR A 512 -25.75 16.75 -6.62
N LEU A 513 -25.13 15.63 -6.25
CA LEU A 513 -23.73 15.31 -6.54
C LEU A 513 -23.62 13.88 -7.11
N PRO A 514 -24.32 13.53 -8.21
CA PRO A 514 -24.27 12.17 -8.73
C PRO A 514 -22.83 11.85 -9.12
N LEU A 515 -22.31 10.69 -8.74
CA LEU A 515 -20.98 10.26 -9.13
C LEU A 515 -20.96 9.96 -10.63
N THR A 516 -19.84 10.21 -11.29
CA THR A 516 -19.60 9.79 -12.69
C THR A 516 -18.45 8.79 -12.74
N GLU A 517 -18.27 8.09 -13.88
CA GLU A 517 -17.02 7.36 -14.10
C GLU A 517 -15.87 8.37 -14.11
N TYR A 518 -15.02 8.28 -13.10
CA TYR A 518 -13.87 9.16 -12.98
C TYR A 518 -12.66 8.50 -13.65
N THR A 519 -12.17 9.13 -14.72
CA THR A 519 -10.87 8.81 -15.30
C THR A 519 -9.94 9.95 -14.94
N ALA A 520 -8.93 9.69 -14.10
CA ALA A 520 -8.01 10.73 -13.67
C ALA A 520 -7.32 11.41 -14.87
N PRO A 521 -7.24 12.76 -14.91
CA PRO A 521 -6.56 13.47 -15.98
C PRO A 521 -5.11 13.02 -16.11
N LEU A 522 -4.66 12.82 -17.37
CA LEU A 522 -3.27 12.51 -17.67
C LEU A 522 -2.37 13.66 -17.17
N PRO A 523 -1.27 13.37 -16.45
CA PRO A 523 -0.41 14.41 -15.90
C PRO A 523 0.26 15.25 -17.02
N PRO A 524 0.60 16.52 -16.74
CA PRO A 524 1.36 17.35 -17.68
C PRO A 524 2.71 16.70 -18.03
N PRO A 525 3.26 16.92 -19.25
CA PRO A 525 4.60 16.42 -19.59
C PRO A 525 5.65 17.03 -18.64
N LEU A 526 6.48 16.19 -18.01
CA LEU A 526 7.60 16.66 -17.18
C LEU A 526 8.69 17.29 -18.06
N ASN A 527 9.19 18.46 -17.65
CA ASN A 527 10.33 19.12 -18.31
C ASN A 527 11.66 18.38 -18.01
N PRO A 528 12.60 18.32 -18.97
CA PRO A 528 13.93 17.75 -18.76
C PRO A 528 14.71 18.47 -17.66
N VAL A 529 15.34 17.72 -16.76
CA VAL A 529 16.25 18.25 -15.72
C VAL A 529 17.63 17.65 -15.92
N VAL A 530 18.66 18.50 -16.00
CA VAL A 530 20.07 18.09 -16.17
C VAL A 530 20.93 18.59 -15.00
N SER A 531 21.72 17.70 -14.41
CA SER A 531 22.63 17.96 -13.29
C SER A 531 24.06 17.52 -13.61
N LEU A 532 25.07 18.31 -13.25
CA LEU A 532 26.49 17.95 -13.33
C LEU A 532 26.91 17.11 -12.12
N ILE A 533 27.59 16.00 -12.38
CA ILE A 533 28.14 15.10 -11.37
C ILE A 533 29.65 15.37 -11.22
N THR A 534 30.38 15.44 -12.33
CA THR A 534 31.83 15.76 -12.33
C THR A 534 32.22 16.57 -13.55
N PRO A 535 33.23 17.46 -13.47
CA PRO A 535 33.88 17.92 -12.24
C PRO A 535 32.89 18.68 -11.34
N ALA A 536 33.23 19.03 -10.10
CA ALA A 536 32.33 19.86 -9.28
C ALA A 536 32.24 21.29 -9.86
N ASP A 537 31.14 22.00 -9.60
CA ASP A 537 31.03 23.44 -9.91
C ASP A 537 32.25 24.19 -9.32
N ASP A 538 32.86 25.07 -10.11
CA ASP A 538 34.08 25.82 -9.75
C ASP A 538 35.30 24.95 -9.36
N ALA A 539 35.34 23.68 -9.75
CA ALA A 539 36.48 22.81 -9.47
C ALA A 539 37.77 23.37 -10.09
N VAL A 540 38.84 23.35 -9.30
CA VAL A 540 40.21 23.62 -9.76
C VAL A 540 40.85 22.30 -10.16
N LEU A 541 40.98 22.09 -11.47
CA LEU A 541 41.59 20.87 -12.02
C LEU A 541 43.11 21.02 -12.09
N THR A 542 43.84 19.97 -11.69
CA THR A 542 45.32 19.93 -11.69
C THR A 542 45.90 19.11 -12.85
N SER A 543 45.08 18.73 -13.83
CA SER A 543 45.45 17.96 -15.02
C SER A 543 44.84 18.58 -16.27
N TYR A 544 45.52 18.44 -17.41
CA TYR A 544 45.00 18.85 -18.73
C TYR A 544 43.84 18.00 -19.22
N SER A 545 43.37 17.04 -18.41
CA SER A 545 42.20 16.23 -18.71
C SER A 545 41.29 16.13 -17.49
N THR A 546 39.98 16.09 -17.77
CA THR A 546 38.92 15.93 -16.77
C THR A 546 37.83 15.04 -17.33
N VAL A 547 37.02 14.46 -16.44
CA VAL A 547 35.86 13.66 -16.80
C VAL A 547 34.60 14.48 -16.56
N PHE A 548 33.82 14.69 -17.63
CA PHE A 548 32.49 15.26 -17.52
C PHE A 548 31.44 14.16 -17.36
N ALA A 549 30.74 14.15 -16.22
CA ALA A 549 29.62 13.27 -15.93
C ALA A 549 28.39 14.06 -15.53
N PHE A 550 27.22 13.61 -16.00
CA PHE A 550 25.94 14.29 -15.84
C PHE A 550 24.86 13.29 -15.45
N SER A 551 23.77 13.78 -14.87
CA SER A 551 22.50 13.09 -14.74
C SER A 551 21.45 13.89 -15.51
N ALA A 552 20.64 13.22 -16.33
CA ALA A 552 19.53 13.84 -17.03
C ALA A 552 18.27 13.01 -16.79
N VAL A 553 17.22 13.63 -16.25
CA VAL A 553 15.94 12.98 -15.97
C VAL A 553 14.83 13.69 -16.73
N ASN A 554 13.70 13.01 -16.92
CA ASN A 554 12.55 13.50 -17.69
C ASN A 554 12.88 13.79 -19.17
N LEU A 555 13.69 12.94 -19.80
CA LEU A 555 13.95 13.01 -21.24
C LEU A 555 12.90 12.21 -22.03
N SER A 556 12.35 12.81 -23.09
CA SER A 556 11.53 12.10 -24.07
C SER A 556 12.42 11.30 -25.05
N TYR A 557 11.84 10.36 -25.80
CA TYR A 557 12.55 9.60 -26.83
C TYR A 557 13.09 10.46 -27.98
N GLU A 558 12.62 11.70 -28.12
CA GLU A 558 13.03 12.62 -29.19
C GLU A 558 14.10 13.63 -28.73
N ASN A 559 14.40 13.69 -27.43
CA ASN A 559 15.38 14.64 -26.92
C ASN A 559 16.81 14.22 -27.29
N VAL A 560 17.51 15.09 -28.03
CA VAL A 560 18.96 15.02 -28.24
C VAL A 560 19.64 16.05 -27.33
N CYS A 561 20.54 15.60 -26.47
CA CYS A 561 21.33 16.47 -25.60
C CYS A 561 22.81 16.52 -26.02
N LEU A 562 23.44 17.71 -25.97
CA LEU A 562 24.82 17.97 -26.40
C LEU A 562 25.62 18.67 -25.30
N LEU A 563 26.86 18.24 -25.07
CA LEU A 563 27.82 18.95 -24.22
C LEU A 563 28.49 20.08 -24.99
N MET A 564 28.37 21.28 -24.41
CA MET A 564 28.99 22.50 -24.91
C MET A 564 30.07 22.94 -23.93
N ILE A 565 31.28 23.21 -24.43
CA ILE A 565 32.37 23.85 -23.66
C ILE A 565 32.80 25.10 -24.43
N ASP A 566 32.74 26.26 -23.79
CA ASP A 566 32.97 27.59 -24.39
C ASP A 566 32.17 27.82 -25.68
N ASP A 567 30.88 27.44 -25.65
CA ASP A 567 29.96 27.45 -26.80
C ASP A 567 30.45 26.60 -28.01
N VAL A 568 31.45 25.73 -27.83
CA VAL A 568 31.90 24.77 -28.85
C VAL A 568 31.33 23.38 -28.54
N GLU A 569 30.62 22.83 -29.51
CA GLU A 569 30.17 21.44 -29.48
C GLU A 569 31.38 20.51 -29.49
N LYS A 570 31.50 19.67 -28.46
CA LYS A 570 32.56 18.65 -28.38
C LYS A 570 32.04 17.37 -29.03
N ASN A 571 32.56 17.11 -30.23
CA ASN A 571 31.96 16.25 -31.24
C ASN A 571 32.03 14.75 -30.88
N TRP A 572 30.94 14.18 -30.35
CA TRP A 572 30.47 12.83 -30.68
C TRP A 572 29.04 12.54 -30.18
N GLY A 573 28.14 12.22 -31.11
CA GLY A 573 26.89 11.47 -30.92
C GLY A 573 25.69 12.29 -30.44
N ALA A 574 24.68 12.48 -31.30
CA ALA A 574 23.33 12.80 -30.82
C ALA A 574 22.84 11.65 -29.92
N PHE A 575 22.56 11.94 -28.64
CA PHE A 575 22.08 10.92 -27.70
C PHE A 575 20.55 10.99 -27.62
N GLY A 576 19.89 10.12 -28.37
CA GLY A 576 18.48 9.80 -28.19
C GLY A 576 18.34 8.38 -27.66
N ASN A 577 17.75 8.22 -26.47
CA ASN A 577 16.85 7.13 -26.13
C ASN A 577 16.42 7.19 -24.66
N GLY A 578 15.16 7.57 -24.47
CA GLY A 578 14.18 6.68 -23.85
C GLY A 578 14.41 6.22 -22.42
N SER A 579 13.48 6.61 -21.55
CA SER A 579 13.34 6.29 -20.12
C SER A 579 14.33 7.00 -19.18
N GLY A 580 13.77 7.80 -18.27
CA GLY A 580 14.52 8.58 -17.28
C GLY A 580 15.39 7.71 -16.41
N GLY A 581 16.69 7.99 -16.40
CA GLY A 581 17.70 7.28 -15.63
C GLY A 581 19.03 8.03 -15.67
N LEU A 582 19.89 7.74 -14.69
CA LEU A 582 21.25 8.30 -14.57
C LEU A 582 22.08 7.99 -15.82
N LEU A 583 22.18 8.97 -16.73
CA LEU A 583 23.01 8.85 -17.94
C LEU A 583 24.46 9.27 -17.64
N ASN A 584 25.26 8.35 -17.09
CA ASN A 584 26.68 8.58 -16.81
C ASN A 584 27.49 8.75 -18.10
N ILE A 585 27.62 9.98 -18.58
CA ILE A 585 28.58 10.34 -19.62
C ILE A 585 29.95 10.46 -18.94
N SER A 586 31.03 10.02 -19.58
CA SER A 586 32.38 10.23 -19.07
C SER A 586 33.29 10.54 -20.24
N TYR A 587 33.56 11.84 -20.44
CA TYR A 587 34.41 12.31 -21.54
C TYR A 587 35.73 12.85 -21.00
N LEU A 588 36.85 12.29 -21.45
CA LEU A 588 38.21 12.80 -21.23
C LEU A 588 38.66 13.59 -22.46
N GLU A 589 38.74 14.92 -22.35
CA GLU A 589 39.41 15.77 -23.35
C GLU A 589 40.75 16.26 -22.82
N SER A 590 41.75 16.40 -23.68
CA SER A 590 42.95 17.19 -23.38
C SER A 590 42.69 18.67 -23.67
N ILE A 591 42.48 19.50 -22.66
CA ILE A 591 42.26 20.94 -22.79
C ILE A 591 43.64 21.62 -22.64
N ASN A 592 44.20 22.14 -23.73
CA ASN A 592 45.60 22.58 -23.80
C ASN A 592 45.82 24.09 -23.51
N ASP A 593 45.05 24.70 -22.61
CA ASP A 593 45.21 26.14 -22.30
C ASP A 593 45.45 26.38 -20.80
N ASP A 594 46.53 27.09 -20.48
CA ASP A 594 46.96 27.36 -19.11
C ASP A 594 46.19 28.57 -18.53
N ASP A 595 45.58 28.41 -17.34
CA ASP A 595 44.96 29.47 -16.51
C ASP A 595 43.72 30.20 -17.07
N LEU A 596 42.82 29.51 -17.80
CA LEU A 596 41.53 30.07 -18.21
C LEU A 596 40.32 29.36 -17.55
N SER A 597 39.30 30.17 -17.24
CA SER A 597 37.97 29.68 -16.85
C SER A 597 37.23 29.27 -18.11
N HIS A 598 36.65 28.07 -18.10
CA HIS A 598 35.85 27.54 -19.19
C HIS A 598 34.37 27.49 -18.77
N GLU A 599 33.47 27.88 -19.67
CA GLU A 599 32.02 27.73 -19.49
C GLU A 599 31.58 26.39 -20.08
N TRP A 600 30.65 25.70 -19.44
CA TRP A 600 30.02 24.54 -20.02
C TRP A 600 28.51 24.56 -19.78
N TYR A 601 27.78 23.88 -20.65
CA TYR A 601 26.35 23.60 -20.48
C TYR A 601 25.95 22.37 -21.30
N ILE A 602 24.81 21.77 -20.94
CA ILE A 602 24.14 20.77 -21.76
C ILE A 602 22.99 21.44 -22.50
N SER A 603 22.92 21.26 -23.82
CA SER A 603 21.84 21.76 -24.67
C SER A 603 20.98 20.59 -25.15
N CYS A 604 19.69 20.59 -24.85
CA CYS A 604 18.75 19.58 -25.36
C CYS A 604 17.70 20.21 -26.29
N ASP A 605 17.43 19.58 -27.44
CA ASP A 605 16.71 20.17 -28.61
C ASP A 605 15.30 20.76 -28.32
N GLU A 606 14.61 20.38 -27.23
CA GLU A 606 13.28 20.91 -26.90
C GLU A 606 13.17 21.65 -25.55
N ALA A 607 14.24 21.71 -24.74
CA ALA A 607 14.08 22.08 -23.34
C ALA A 607 14.13 23.60 -23.04
N ASN A 608 14.79 24.44 -23.85
CA ASN A 608 15.10 25.85 -23.49
C ASN A 608 15.68 26.03 -22.05
N SER A 609 16.08 24.95 -21.37
CA SER A 609 16.64 24.95 -20.03
C SER A 609 18.14 24.99 -20.16
N THR A 610 18.68 26.19 -20.35
CA THR A 610 20.12 26.44 -20.47
C THR A 610 20.69 26.85 -19.11
N THR A 611 20.97 25.88 -18.25
CA THR A 611 21.78 26.16 -17.05
C THR A 611 23.25 26.21 -17.48
N LYS A 612 23.78 27.43 -17.66
CA LYS A 612 25.21 27.68 -17.94
C LYS A 612 26.02 27.69 -16.63
N LYS A 613 27.18 27.03 -16.61
CA LYS A 613 28.04 26.85 -15.42
C LYS A 613 29.52 26.93 -15.78
N ASN A 614 30.38 27.26 -14.81
CA ASN A 614 31.81 27.52 -15.03
C ASN A 614 32.70 26.52 -14.27
N PHE A 615 33.89 26.22 -14.81
CA PHE A 615 35.01 25.62 -14.08
C PHE A 615 36.31 26.34 -14.44
N THR A 616 37.33 26.26 -13.59
CA THR A 616 38.64 26.90 -13.84
C THR A 616 39.75 25.86 -13.78
N MET A 617 40.52 25.72 -14.84
CA MET A 617 41.75 24.94 -14.79
C MET A 617 42.88 25.81 -14.26
N LYS A 618 43.66 25.32 -13.29
CA LYS A 618 44.89 25.99 -12.85
C LYS A 618 46.08 25.10 -13.08
N TYR A 619 47.11 25.67 -13.70
CA TYR A 619 48.39 25.00 -13.80
C TYR A 619 49.05 24.93 -12.42
N VAL A 620 49.13 23.73 -11.83
CA VAL A 620 49.99 23.50 -10.67
C VAL A 620 51.28 22.90 -11.20
N GLU A 621 52.33 23.73 -11.27
CA GLU A 621 53.69 23.27 -11.56
C GLU A 621 54.00 22.11 -10.59
N PRO A 622 54.40 20.91 -11.06
CA PRO A 622 54.68 19.79 -10.16
C PRO A 622 55.75 20.24 -9.16
N PRO A 623 55.64 19.87 -7.86
CA PRO A 623 56.59 20.31 -6.86
C PRO A 623 57.99 19.88 -7.32
N LYS A 624 58.88 20.85 -7.53
CA LYS A 624 60.29 20.57 -7.77
C LYS A 624 60.78 19.69 -6.61
N PRO A 625 61.52 18.61 -6.88
CA PRO A 625 62.08 17.80 -5.80
C PRO A 625 63.01 18.69 -4.97
N GLY A 626 62.63 19.01 -3.74
CA GLY A 626 63.52 19.69 -2.79
C GLY A 626 62.95 20.79 -1.89
N GLU A 627 61.71 21.26 -2.07
CA GLU A 627 61.20 22.36 -1.22
C GLU A 627 59.87 22.02 -0.55
N ASN A 628 59.91 21.23 0.51
CA ASN A 628 58.87 21.24 1.54
C ASN A 628 59.40 20.72 2.88
N PHE A 629 60.28 21.48 3.51
CA PHE A 629 60.35 21.51 4.97
C PHE A 629 60.42 22.97 5.40
N SER A 630 59.33 23.48 6.01
CA SER A 630 59.36 24.83 6.57
C SER A 630 60.49 24.93 7.59
N SER A 631 61.30 25.98 7.49
CA SER A 631 62.40 26.29 8.41
C SER A 631 61.95 26.31 9.88
N SER A 632 60.67 26.56 10.15
CA SER A 632 60.01 26.44 11.45
C SER A 632 59.95 25.02 12.01
N VAL A 633 59.72 24.00 11.17
CA VAL A 633 59.65 22.60 11.62
C VAL A 633 61.05 22.04 11.90
N ILE A 634 62.03 22.37 11.06
CA ILE A 634 63.43 21.96 11.25
C ILE A 634 64.02 22.64 12.50
N MET A 635 63.72 23.92 12.72
CA MET A 635 64.18 24.66 13.90
C MET A 635 63.48 24.18 15.19
N GLY A 636 62.21 23.80 15.10
CA GLY A 636 61.49 23.15 16.21
C GLY A 636 62.07 21.78 16.58
N LEU A 637 62.41 20.96 15.58
CA LEU A 637 63.03 19.64 15.80
C LEU A 637 64.45 19.77 16.39
N LEU A 638 65.25 20.72 15.91
CA LEU A 638 66.60 20.99 16.43
C LEU A 638 66.57 21.48 17.88
N VAL A 639 65.61 22.34 18.24
CA VAL A 639 65.41 22.82 19.61
C VAL A 639 64.98 21.68 20.55
N MET A 640 64.06 20.81 20.11
CA MET A 640 63.66 19.61 20.85
C MET A 640 64.85 18.65 21.08
N ILE A 641 65.66 18.41 20.06
CA ILE A 641 66.85 17.55 20.16
C ILE A 641 67.90 18.17 21.09
N MET A 642 68.13 19.49 21.04
CA MET A 642 69.04 20.17 21.97
C MET A 642 68.56 20.10 23.43
N ILE A 643 67.26 20.29 23.68
CA ILE A 643 66.67 20.15 25.02
C ILE A 643 66.84 18.70 25.53
N PHE A 644 66.64 17.71 24.66
CA PHE A 644 66.81 16.30 25.00
C PHE A 644 68.27 15.93 25.32
N VAL A 645 69.24 16.49 24.59
CA VAL A 645 70.68 16.30 24.85
C VAL A 645 71.11 16.95 26.17
N VAL A 646 70.59 18.15 26.49
CA VAL A 646 70.87 18.84 27.76
C VAL A 646 70.31 18.07 28.96
N LEU A 647 69.10 17.51 28.83
CA LEU A 647 68.48 16.66 29.87
C LEU A 647 69.23 15.35 30.08
N LEU A 648 69.76 14.73 29.02
CA LEU A 648 70.58 13.51 29.10
C LEU A 648 71.96 13.74 29.77
N VAL A 649 72.52 14.94 29.65
CA VAL A 649 73.81 15.29 30.28
C VAL A 649 73.64 15.69 31.76
N ALA A 650 72.48 16.24 32.14
CA ALA A 650 72.26 16.79 33.48
C ALA A 650 71.85 15.76 34.56
N VAL A 651 71.38 14.55 34.20
CA VAL A 651 70.73 13.62 35.16
C VAL A 651 71.52 12.35 35.48
N ALA A 652 72.69 12.11 34.87
CA ALA A 652 73.41 10.84 35.06
C ALA A 652 74.63 10.94 36.02
N PRO A 653 74.74 10.10 37.08
CA PRO A 653 75.89 10.11 37.99
C PRO A 653 77.18 9.63 37.31
N ASN A 654 78.31 10.23 37.71
CA ASN A 654 79.65 9.95 37.20
C ASN A 654 80.14 8.55 37.60
N SER A 655 80.01 7.58 36.69
CA SER A 655 80.74 6.31 36.72
C SER A 655 81.32 6.03 35.33
N GLU A 656 82.36 5.18 35.22
CA GLU A 656 82.99 4.87 33.93
C GLU A 656 82.03 4.24 32.90
N VAL A 657 80.97 3.56 33.37
CA VAL A 657 79.92 2.98 32.53
C VAL A 657 79.07 4.09 31.87
N THR A 658 78.87 5.22 32.54
CA THR A 658 78.13 6.37 31.99
C THR A 658 78.91 7.13 30.90
N ASN A 659 80.24 7.06 30.86
CA ASN A 659 81.03 7.73 29.81
C ASN A 659 80.98 7.01 28.45
N LYS A 660 80.91 5.68 28.42
CA LYS A 660 80.72 4.91 27.17
C LYS A 660 79.32 5.09 26.60
N ALA A 661 78.30 5.15 27.47
CA ALA A 661 76.93 5.44 27.07
C ALA A 661 76.78 6.87 26.50
N LYS A 662 77.47 7.86 27.09
CA LYS A 662 77.55 9.23 26.56
C LYS A 662 78.19 9.30 25.18
N TYR A 663 79.27 8.54 24.96
CA TYR A 663 79.94 8.47 23.66
C TYR A 663 79.06 7.79 22.60
N PHE A 664 78.37 6.71 22.96
CA PHE A 664 77.46 6.00 22.04
C PHE A 664 76.23 6.85 21.68
N ALA A 665 75.67 7.59 22.65
CA ALA A 665 74.59 8.53 22.41
C ALA A 665 75.04 9.71 21.52
N ALA A 666 76.24 10.26 21.75
CA ALA A 666 76.80 11.32 20.91
C ALA A 666 77.03 10.87 19.46
N VAL A 667 77.52 9.64 19.25
CA VAL A 667 77.71 9.05 17.91
C VAL A 667 76.37 8.79 17.23
N MET A 668 75.36 8.30 17.95
CA MET A 668 73.98 8.15 17.43
C MET A 668 73.38 9.49 17.03
N VAL A 669 73.59 10.56 17.81
CA VAL A 669 73.10 11.90 17.48
C VAL A 669 73.80 12.46 16.24
N VAL A 670 75.11 12.23 16.07
CA VAL A 670 75.84 12.62 14.85
C VAL A 670 75.34 11.83 13.63
N LEU A 671 75.08 10.52 13.77
CA LEU A 671 74.52 9.71 12.69
C LEU A 671 73.10 10.14 12.30
N ILE A 672 72.26 10.51 13.28
CA ILE A 672 70.92 11.05 13.03
C ILE A 672 71.03 12.43 12.35
N LEU A 673 71.94 13.30 12.78
CA LEU A 673 72.18 14.60 12.13
C LEU A 673 72.68 14.43 10.69
N VAL A 674 73.56 13.45 10.42
CA VAL A 674 74.04 13.15 9.07
C VAL A 674 72.94 12.53 8.21
N ALA A 675 72.08 11.66 8.77
CA ALA A 675 70.93 11.11 8.06
C ALA A 675 69.89 12.19 7.73
N VAL A 676 69.63 13.12 8.64
CA VAL A 676 68.76 14.28 8.42
C VAL A 676 69.38 15.23 7.39
N LEU A 677 70.70 15.45 7.42
CA LEU A 677 71.40 16.27 6.42
C LEU A 677 71.37 15.62 5.03
N LEU A 678 71.51 14.30 4.95
CA LEU A 678 71.41 13.55 3.69
C LEU A 678 69.97 13.54 3.13
N MET A 679 68.94 13.48 3.98
CA MET A 679 67.52 13.63 3.58
C MET A 679 67.14 15.06 3.18
N VAL A 680 67.98 16.06 3.46
CA VAL A 680 67.78 17.46 3.05
C VAL A 680 68.56 17.79 1.77
N ILE A 681 69.61 17.01 1.45
CA ILE A 681 70.47 17.21 0.27
C ILE A 681 70.04 16.34 -0.93
N PHE A 682 69.41 15.20 -0.68
CA PHE A 682 68.83 14.29 -1.68
C PHE A 682 67.32 14.20 -1.49
#